data_AF-A0AAD7QMF2-F1
#
_entry.id   AF-A0AAD7QMF2-F1
#
_cell.length_a   1.000
_cell.length_b   1.000
_cell.length_c   1.000
_cell.angle_alpha   90.00
_cell.angle_beta   90.00
_cell.angle_gamma   90.00
#
_symmetry.space_group_name_H-M   'P 1'
#
loop_
_entity.id
_entity.type
_entity.pdbx_description
1 polymer ?
#
loop_
_entity_poly.entity_id
_entity_poly.type
_entity_poly.pdbx_seq_one_letter_code
_entity_poly.pdbx_strand_id
1 'polypeptide(L)'
;MRLRLTFGRYFVYLGLADMVLSYISIYTFIDRGQILAGRIREHYLTATLKQNIGYFDKLGSGEVTTRIASDTTLIQEGISEKVCYVLSNLSTFVMVFILAFTRMYILAFMMTSIAAVVVASFFISSGLMKKYFKKSMDGYSVGGTLAEETISSIRNVQAFSIQDRLAAQYDKFLEVSEHWGIRAGLSLGIMTSLVWFGCFNNDALAFWQGTRFIRSGQATVGQVISILLLMNQGTLALSAISPHFRSITSAVAAASKIFATIDRESVVDSSSDQGIKLTAVRGDIELKDVKFIYPSRPNVTILNNFHLKIPAGKTVALVGASGSGKSTIIGLLERFYLPVGGEVLFDGVNIEDLNVRWLRQQIALVSQEPTLFACSIYENIAHGLIGTKYENASEIEKRELVVEACKQANAMAFIETFPEGLDTNVGERGFLMSGGQKQRIAIARAIVSNPRILLLDEATSALDTKSEGIVQDALDRAAKNRTTIVIAHRLSTIKDADLIVVMKKGVIKEMGTHNELLQAQGEYYDLVEMQKIEKQKKELAVQDQAASDDEPDEKAEFLEDSVLGLARSKTTTSVSSMVIANTPMEEEIDDSKYSTWELFVFLTKLSARENGVNILASFLSLINGLGFVALGFFYGAAVEAYTHIPDFDYVNSEINKYAGLFFMLSIVVSMATSGSQALFSYASQKLVRRIRYLTFRQILRQDIEFFDRDENTTGGLTTMLSQGAQAIEGLTGATFGQIMNSVMIILSGSLVSLIITWKLGLVCISTMPILIGGAFFRLWILAQFQGNMKNANQQANSYACESATAIRTVLSLTREKDVLEKYHRNIDEQHRISRPATNKSAILYGISQGTQFLIYGLAYWYGSTFIRTGEYTVLQFYIAYITLIIGAQNAGMVLSYAPDMGKAKYAAANIKKLLSTVPKVDTSSNKGKVPEDVQGEIEFRNVHFRYPTRLQVPVLRGLNLTIKKGQYVALVGSSGCGKSTTIGLIEAFYRPLSGQILLDGQDISELNINAYREQIALVQQEPTLYAGTIRDNILYGTKENVSDDQIYDVCREANIHDYIMSLPDGYDTLCGSKGTLLSGGQKQRIAIARALIRQPKVLLLDEATSALDSESEKIVQAALDAAAKGRTTIAIAHRLSTIQNADVIYVFENGKVLESGTHQGLLAKRTKYYELVQLQALENTA
;
A
#
# COMPACT_ATOMS: atom_id res chain seq x y z
N MET A 1 -25.48 12.81 61.36
CA MET A 1 -24.04 13.14 61.14
C MET A 1 -23.18 11.89 60.92
N ARG A 2 -23.26 10.84 61.76
CA ARG A 2 -22.51 9.58 61.58
C ARG A 2 -22.76 8.88 60.23
N LEU A 3 -24.01 8.67 59.81
CA LEU A 3 -24.34 8.04 58.51
C LEU A 3 -23.79 8.79 57.27
N ARG A 4 -23.74 10.14 57.30
CA ARG A 4 -23.18 10.97 56.21
C ARG A 4 -21.68 10.76 56.02
N LEU A 5 -20.94 10.69 57.13
CA LEU A 5 -19.51 10.37 57.11
C LEU A 5 -19.28 8.92 56.67
N THR A 6 -20.14 7.99 57.07
CA THR A 6 -20.00 6.57 56.70
C THR A 6 -20.18 6.34 55.19
N PHE A 7 -21.27 6.82 54.57
CA PHE A 7 -21.50 6.60 53.14
C PHE A 7 -20.56 7.41 52.24
N GLY A 8 -20.20 8.64 52.64
CA GLY A 8 -19.17 9.41 51.93
C GLY A 8 -17.81 8.70 51.93
N ARG A 9 -17.44 8.06 53.05
CA ARG A 9 -16.21 7.24 53.13
C ARG A 9 -16.26 6.01 52.22
N TYR A 10 -17.43 5.38 52.03
CA TYR A 10 -17.55 4.25 51.10
C TYR A 10 -17.26 4.64 49.65
N PHE A 11 -17.74 5.79 49.18
CA PHE A 11 -17.39 6.28 47.84
C PHE A 11 -15.90 6.59 47.68
N VAL A 12 -15.25 7.11 48.74
CA VAL A 12 -13.79 7.33 48.72
C VAL A 12 -13.03 6.01 48.67
N TYR A 13 -13.42 5.01 49.47
CA TYR A 13 -12.79 3.69 49.43
C TYR A 13 -13.01 2.98 48.09
N LEU A 14 -14.22 3.08 47.52
CA LEU A 14 -14.51 2.54 46.20
C LEU A 14 -13.71 3.24 45.10
N GLY A 15 -13.61 4.56 45.13
CA GLY A 15 -12.81 5.31 44.14
C GLY A 15 -11.32 4.99 44.20
N LEU A 16 -10.75 4.86 45.41
CA LEU A 16 -9.35 4.45 45.58
C LEU A 16 -9.12 3.00 45.16
N ALA A 17 -10.02 2.08 45.53
CA ALA A 17 -9.93 0.68 45.13
C ALA A 17 -10.05 0.54 43.60
N ASP A 18 -11.01 1.21 42.98
CA ASP A 18 -11.21 1.18 41.53
C ASP A 18 -10.02 1.79 40.79
N MET A 19 -9.42 2.87 41.30
CA MET A 19 -8.20 3.44 40.73
C MET A 19 -7.03 2.45 40.71
N VAL A 20 -6.81 1.72 41.80
CA VAL A 20 -5.72 0.74 41.92
C VAL A 20 -6.01 -0.51 41.08
N LEU A 21 -7.23 -1.06 41.16
CA LEU A 21 -7.59 -2.28 40.45
C LEU A 21 -7.65 -2.05 38.93
N SER A 22 -8.20 -0.92 38.48
CA SER A 22 -8.21 -0.55 37.06
C SER A 22 -6.80 -0.35 36.51
N TYR A 23 -5.89 0.25 37.30
CA TYR A 23 -4.47 0.35 36.94
C TYR A 23 -3.82 -1.03 36.78
N ILE A 24 -3.95 -1.90 37.78
CA ILE A 24 -3.33 -3.24 37.75
C ILE A 24 -3.87 -4.04 36.57
N SER A 25 -5.19 -4.02 36.34
CA SER A 25 -5.82 -4.73 35.25
C SER A 25 -5.29 -4.25 33.91
N ILE A 26 -5.42 -2.95 33.60
CA ILE A 26 -5.03 -2.43 32.28
C ILE A 26 -3.54 -2.58 32.01
N TYR A 27 -2.68 -2.32 33.02
CA TYR A 27 -1.23 -2.47 32.88
C TYR A 27 -0.84 -3.91 32.58
N THR A 28 -1.39 -4.87 33.33
CA THR A 28 -1.07 -6.29 33.18
C THR A 28 -1.50 -6.81 31.82
N PHE A 29 -2.73 -6.51 31.37
CA PHE A 29 -3.21 -6.95 30.07
C PHE A 29 -2.41 -6.35 28.91
N ILE A 30 -2.01 -5.08 28.99
CA ILE A 30 -1.21 -4.44 27.92
C ILE A 30 0.22 -4.98 27.91
N ASP A 31 0.91 -5.05 29.07
CA ASP A 31 2.29 -5.56 29.15
C ASP A 31 2.37 -7.03 28.70
N ARG A 32 1.48 -7.89 29.22
CA ARG A 32 1.45 -9.31 28.83
C ARG A 32 1.03 -9.50 27.37
N GLY A 33 0.07 -8.71 26.89
CA GLY A 33 -0.36 -8.74 25.50
C GLY A 33 0.76 -8.35 24.53
N GLN A 34 1.59 -7.35 24.88
CA GLN A 34 2.78 -6.99 24.11
C GLN A 34 3.80 -8.12 24.06
N ILE A 35 4.16 -8.69 25.22
CA ILE A 35 5.15 -9.78 25.29
C ILE A 35 4.67 -11.00 24.48
N LEU A 36 3.39 -11.36 24.61
CA LEU A 36 2.82 -12.49 23.87
C LEU A 36 2.81 -12.22 22.36
N ALA A 37 2.45 -11.01 21.91
CA ALA A 37 2.52 -10.63 20.51
C ALA A 37 3.96 -10.63 19.97
N GLY A 38 4.94 -10.17 20.75
CA GLY A 38 6.36 -10.23 20.42
C GLY A 38 6.84 -11.67 20.21
N ARG A 39 6.49 -12.58 21.12
CA ARG A 39 6.79 -14.02 20.97
C ARG A 39 6.12 -14.64 19.75
N ILE A 40 4.85 -14.31 19.48
CA ILE A 40 4.15 -14.80 18.28
C ILE A 40 4.87 -14.32 17.01
N ARG A 41 5.31 -13.07 16.95
CA ARG A 41 6.10 -12.53 15.83
C ARG A 41 7.41 -13.29 15.64
N GLU A 42 8.14 -13.52 16.72
CA GLU A 42 9.40 -14.24 16.70
C GLU A 42 9.22 -15.70 16.23
N HIS A 43 8.24 -16.41 16.78
CA HIS A 43 7.91 -17.78 16.35
C HIS A 43 7.43 -17.83 14.90
N TYR A 44 6.64 -16.85 14.46
CA TYR A 44 6.22 -16.75 13.07
C TYR A 44 7.39 -16.49 12.12
N LEU A 45 8.29 -15.56 12.45
CA LEU A 45 9.49 -15.30 11.65
C LEU A 45 10.39 -16.54 11.63
N THR A 46 10.57 -17.20 12.78
CA THR A 46 11.32 -18.46 12.89
C THR A 46 10.73 -19.53 11.97
N ALA A 47 9.42 -19.77 12.06
CA ALA A 47 8.75 -20.75 11.22
C ALA A 47 8.83 -20.39 9.74
N THR A 48 8.72 -19.10 9.40
CA THR A 48 8.84 -18.57 8.03
C THR A 48 10.23 -18.84 7.45
N LEU A 49 11.29 -18.52 8.19
CA LEU A 49 12.68 -18.73 7.75
C LEU A 49 13.02 -20.23 7.59
N LYS A 50 12.32 -21.12 8.29
CA LYS A 50 12.47 -22.58 8.13
C LYS A 50 11.73 -23.15 6.92
N GLN A 51 10.80 -22.42 6.30
CA GLN A 51 10.01 -22.94 5.19
C GLN A 51 10.87 -23.10 3.92
N ASN A 52 10.58 -24.14 3.16
CA ASN A 52 11.19 -24.40 1.85
C ASN A 52 10.77 -23.34 0.80
N ILE A 53 11.60 -23.11 -0.24
CA ILE A 53 11.31 -22.09 -1.26
C ILE A 53 9.98 -22.33 -2.01
N GLY A 54 9.59 -23.59 -2.22
CA GLY A 54 8.29 -23.91 -2.82
C GLY A 54 7.08 -23.37 -2.02
N TYR A 55 7.22 -23.08 -0.73
CA TYR A 55 6.21 -22.36 0.05
C TYR A 55 6.05 -20.92 -0.44
N PHE A 56 7.16 -20.21 -0.60
CA PHE A 56 7.19 -18.81 -1.03
C PHE A 56 6.74 -18.65 -2.48
N ASP A 57 7.02 -19.62 -3.34
CA ASP A 57 6.53 -19.62 -4.72
C ASP A 57 4.99 -19.70 -4.80
N LYS A 58 4.33 -20.29 -3.80
CA LYS A 58 2.86 -20.42 -3.74
C LYS A 58 2.21 -19.25 -3.01
N LEU A 59 2.79 -18.81 -1.90
CA LEU A 59 2.22 -17.78 -1.04
C LEU A 59 2.54 -16.35 -1.53
N GLY A 60 3.70 -16.16 -2.17
CA GLY A 60 4.26 -14.85 -2.48
C GLY A 60 4.92 -14.19 -1.25
N SER A 61 6.05 -13.50 -1.47
CA SER A 61 6.81 -12.80 -0.41
C SER A 61 5.99 -11.67 0.24
N GLY A 62 5.13 -11.00 -0.53
CA GLY A 62 4.27 -9.91 -0.04
C GLY A 62 3.21 -10.34 0.98
N GLU A 63 2.73 -11.59 0.92
CA GLU A 63 1.77 -12.07 1.92
C GLU A 63 2.47 -12.31 3.28
N VAL A 64 3.71 -12.79 3.26
CA VAL A 64 4.52 -12.98 4.47
C VAL A 64 4.79 -11.64 5.16
N THR A 65 5.18 -10.61 4.40
CA THR A 65 5.42 -9.26 4.94
C THR A 65 4.14 -8.66 5.54
N THR A 66 3.01 -8.84 4.87
CA THR A 66 1.70 -8.39 5.37
C THR A 66 1.32 -9.09 6.68
N ARG A 67 1.56 -10.40 6.79
CA ARG A 67 1.30 -11.15 8.03
C ARG A 67 2.15 -10.64 9.19
N ILE A 68 3.45 -10.39 8.97
CA ILE A 68 4.35 -9.84 10.01
C ILE A 68 3.90 -8.45 10.45
N ALA A 69 3.62 -7.55 9.51
CA ALA A 69 3.36 -6.15 9.84
C ALA A 69 1.93 -5.90 10.37
N SER A 70 0.92 -6.52 9.74
CA SER A 70 -0.50 -6.25 10.00
C SER A 70 -1.14 -7.30 10.89
N ASP A 71 -1.09 -8.58 10.52
CA ASP A 71 -1.86 -9.62 11.20
C ASP A 71 -1.40 -9.81 12.65
N THR A 72 -0.09 -9.70 12.93
CA THR A 72 0.42 -9.75 14.31
C THR A 72 -0.06 -8.57 15.16
N THR A 73 -0.26 -7.40 14.56
CA THR A 73 -0.83 -6.23 15.23
C THR A 73 -2.31 -6.45 15.55
N LEU A 74 -3.07 -7.06 14.64
CA LEU A 74 -4.47 -7.44 14.89
C LEU A 74 -4.59 -8.45 16.04
N ILE A 75 -3.69 -9.43 16.09
CA ILE A 75 -3.61 -10.38 17.22
C ILE A 75 -3.33 -9.63 18.52
N GLN A 76 -2.33 -8.75 18.52
CA GLN A 76 -1.97 -7.95 19.68
C GLN A 76 -3.17 -7.15 20.23
N GLU A 77 -3.91 -6.45 19.36
CA GLU A 77 -5.12 -5.72 19.75
C GLU A 77 -6.18 -6.65 20.34
N GLY A 78 -6.35 -7.84 19.75
CA GLY A 78 -7.33 -8.84 20.17
C GLY A 78 -7.02 -9.56 21.48
N ILE A 79 -5.77 -9.56 21.96
CA ILE A 79 -5.34 -10.22 23.22
C ILE A 79 -4.99 -9.25 24.35
N SER A 80 -4.82 -7.96 24.05
CA SER A 80 -4.38 -6.95 25.02
C SER A 80 -5.57 -6.25 25.70
N GLU A 81 -5.70 -4.93 25.53
CA GLU A 81 -6.71 -4.08 26.16
C GLU A 81 -8.17 -4.47 25.86
N LYS A 82 -8.46 -5.00 24.66
CA LYS A 82 -9.85 -5.27 24.24
C LYS A 82 -10.46 -6.42 25.04
N VAL A 83 -9.67 -7.46 25.33
CA VAL A 83 -10.10 -8.57 26.20
C VAL A 83 -10.39 -8.06 27.60
N CYS A 84 -9.52 -7.21 28.14
CA CYS A 84 -9.75 -6.57 29.43
C CYS A 84 -11.11 -5.86 29.48
N TYR A 85 -11.44 -5.05 28.47
CA TYR A 85 -12.73 -4.37 28.41
C TYR A 85 -13.93 -5.34 28.31
N VAL A 86 -13.82 -6.39 27.50
CA VAL A 86 -14.88 -7.40 27.37
C VAL A 86 -15.10 -8.13 28.70
N LEU A 87 -14.03 -8.57 29.36
CA LEU A 87 -14.10 -9.27 30.64
C LEU A 87 -14.66 -8.37 31.74
N SER A 88 -14.23 -7.11 31.83
CA SER A 88 -14.74 -6.15 32.81
C SER A 88 -16.23 -5.85 32.61
N ASN A 89 -16.66 -5.61 31.37
CA ASN A 89 -18.07 -5.36 31.08
C ASN A 89 -18.94 -6.62 31.27
N LEU A 90 -18.43 -7.80 30.91
CA LEU A 90 -19.13 -9.07 31.14
C LEU A 90 -19.26 -9.38 32.64
N SER A 91 -18.19 -9.18 33.41
CA SER A 91 -18.19 -9.30 34.86
C SER A 91 -19.20 -8.33 35.50
N THR A 92 -19.22 -7.08 35.02
CA THR A 92 -20.18 -6.07 35.48
C THR A 92 -21.62 -6.51 35.21
N PHE A 93 -21.92 -6.98 33.99
CA PHE A 93 -23.23 -7.52 33.63
C PHE A 93 -23.65 -8.69 34.53
N VAL A 94 -22.79 -9.70 34.71
CA VAL A 94 -23.09 -10.88 35.54
C VAL A 94 -23.32 -10.47 37.00
N MET A 95 -22.43 -9.65 37.57
CA MET A 95 -22.54 -9.21 38.97
C MET A 95 -23.78 -8.34 39.21
N VAL A 96 -24.10 -7.44 38.28
CA VAL A 96 -25.31 -6.62 38.33
C VAL A 96 -26.57 -7.48 38.35
N PHE A 97 -26.64 -8.50 37.48
CA PHE A 97 -27.76 -9.42 37.45
C PHE A 97 -27.87 -10.21 38.75
N ILE A 98 -26.78 -10.80 39.25
CA ILE A 98 -26.76 -11.51 40.53
C ILE A 98 -27.28 -10.60 41.67
N LEU A 99 -26.78 -9.37 41.75
CA LEU A 99 -27.22 -8.41 42.77
C LEU A 99 -28.70 -8.01 42.62
N ALA A 100 -29.20 -7.85 41.41
CA ALA A 100 -30.61 -7.54 41.18
C ALA A 100 -31.54 -8.70 41.59
N PHE A 101 -31.20 -9.94 41.21
CA PHE A 101 -31.99 -11.13 41.53
C PHE A 101 -31.94 -11.48 43.03
N THR A 102 -30.81 -11.27 43.70
CA THR A 102 -30.69 -11.48 45.17
C THR A 102 -31.45 -10.45 45.98
N ARG A 103 -31.64 -9.22 45.45
CA ARG A 103 -32.45 -8.18 46.10
C ARG A 103 -33.95 -8.46 45.96
N MET A 104 -34.41 -8.76 44.75
CA MET A 104 -35.81 -9.13 44.48
C MET A 104 -35.95 -9.78 43.09
N TYR A 105 -36.07 -11.10 43.07
CA TYR A 105 -36.09 -11.87 41.83
C TYR A 105 -37.29 -11.56 40.92
N ILE A 106 -38.48 -11.25 41.48
CA ILE A 106 -39.69 -11.01 40.68
C ILE A 106 -39.56 -9.74 39.83
N LEU A 107 -39.17 -8.62 40.46
CA LEU A 107 -39.00 -7.35 39.76
C LEU A 107 -37.81 -7.41 38.78
N ALA A 108 -36.70 -8.02 39.19
CA ALA A 108 -35.54 -8.21 38.33
C ALA A 108 -35.87 -9.06 37.08
N PHE A 109 -36.67 -10.12 37.23
CA PHE A 109 -37.11 -10.96 36.12
C PHE A 109 -38.00 -10.18 35.13
N MET A 110 -38.96 -9.39 35.63
CA MET A 110 -39.80 -8.53 34.77
C MET A 110 -38.95 -7.55 33.95
N MET A 111 -37.98 -6.90 34.58
CA MET A 111 -37.08 -5.95 33.92
C MET A 111 -36.12 -6.62 32.91
N THR A 112 -35.77 -7.89 33.14
CA THR A 112 -34.95 -8.67 32.20
C THR A 112 -35.64 -8.85 30.83
N SER A 113 -36.97 -8.85 30.77
CA SER A 113 -37.70 -8.93 29.49
C SER A 113 -37.37 -7.76 28.55
N ILE A 114 -37.13 -6.57 29.10
CA ILE A 114 -36.77 -5.38 28.34
C ILE A 114 -35.31 -5.47 27.87
N ALA A 115 -34.41 -5.97 28.72
CA ALA A 115 -33.03 -6.26 28.32
C ALA A 115 -32.98 -7.27 27.16
N ALA A 116 -33.84 -8.29 27.16
CA ALA A 116 -33.94 -9.25 26.06
C ALA A 116 -34.40 -8.60 24.72
N VAL A 117 -35.33 -7.64 24.77
CA VAL A 117 -35.76 -6.86 23.60
C VAL A 117 -34.61 -6.01 23.05
N VAL A 118 -33.83 -5.36 23.93
CA VAL A 118 -32.65 -4.59 23.52
C VAL A 118 -31.63 -5.49 22.84
N VAL A 119 -31.35 -6.68 23.39
CA VAL A 119 -30.44 -7.65 22.78
C VAL A 119 -30.95 -8.15 21.43
N ALA A 120 -32.24 -8.51 21.32
CA ALA A 120 -32.81 -8.98 20.06
C ALA A 120 -32.77 -7.90 18.97
N SER A 121 -33.13 -6.65 19.32
CA SER A 121 -33.07 -5.53 18.38
C SER A 121 -31.65 -5.25 17.90
N PHE A 122 -30.67 -5.42 18.78
CA PHE A 122 -29.26 -5.29 18.46
C PHE A 122 -28.81 -6.33 17.43
N PHE A 123 -29.12 -7.61 17.64
CA PHE A 123 -28.77 -8.67 16.69
C PHE A 123 -29.39 -8.46 15.31
N ILE A 124 -30.67 -8.10 15.25
CA ILE A 124 -31.40 -7.87 13.99
C ILE A 124 -30.81 -6.66 13.25
N SER A 125 -30.67 -5.52 13.94
CA SER A 125 -30.23 -4.26 13.33
C SER A 125 -28.76 -4.32 12.90
N SER A 126 -27.90 -4.97 13.69
CA SER A 126 -26.49 -5.21 13.34
C SER A 126 -26.35 -6.13 12.11
N GLY A 127 -27.21 -7.15 11.98
CA GLY A 127 -27.27 -8.00 10.79
C GLY A 127 -27.64 -7.24 9.52
N LEU A 128 -28.67 -6.38 9.60
CA LEU A 128 -29.10 -5.52 8.49
C LEU A 128 -28.03 -4.48 8.14
N MET A 129 -27.43 -3.83 9.14
CA MET A 129 -26.35 -2.87 8.97
C MET A 129 -25.17 -3.51 8.24
N LYS A 130 -24.70 -4.70 8.65
CA LYS A 130 -23.63 -5.44 7.97
C LYS A 130 -23.99 -5.76 6.52
N LYS A 131 -25.22 -6.20 6.26
CA LYS A 131 -25.72 -6.52 4.91
C LYS A 131 -25.70 -5.29 3.99
N TYR A 132 -26.20 -4.15 4.44
CA TYR A 132 -26.24 -2.92 3.65
C TYR A 132 -24.86 -2.27 3.50
N PHE A 133 -24.04 -2.28 4.56
CA PHE A 133 -22.68 -1.78 4.49
C PHE A 133 -21.83 -2.59 3.50
N LYS A 134 -21.98 -3.92 3.47
CA LYS A 134 -21.31 -4.77 2.48
C LYS A 134 -21.69 -4.37 1.05
N LYS A 135 -22.99 -4.20 0.76
CA LYS A 135 -23.45 -3.75 -0.57
C LYS A 135 -22.95 -2.36 -0.95
N SER A 136 -22.85 -1.44 0.01
CA SER A 136 -22.27 -0.11 -0.23
C SER A 136 -20.78 -0.21 -0.60
N MET A 137 -20.03 -1.06 0.11
CA MET A 137 -18.61 -1.30 -0.15
C MET A 137 -18.38 -2.04 -1.47
N ASP A 138 -19.25 -2.98 -1.84
CA ASP A 138 -19.19 -3.68 -3.12
C ASP A 138 -19.37 -2.69 -4.29
N GLY A 139 -20.33 -1.76 -4.19
CA GLY A 139 -20.52 -0.69 -5.17
C GLY A 139 -19.32 0.25 -5.28
N TYR A 140 -18.73 0.62 -4.14
CA TYR A 140 -17.50 1.42 -4.11
C TYR A 140 -16.30 0.66 -4.71
N SER A 141 -16.14 -0.63 -4.40
CA SER A 141 -14.99 -1.43 -4.86
C SER A 141 -14.88 -1.48 -6.38
N VAL A 142 -16.01 -1.59 -7.09
CA VAL A 142 -16.03 -1.55 -8.57
C VAL A 142 -15.60 -0.18 -9.09
N GLY A 143 -16.13 0.91 -8.52
CA GLY A 143 -15.71 2.26 -8.88
C GLY A 143 -14.25 2.56 -8.51
N GLY A 144 -13.76 1.98 -7.40
CA GLY A 144 -12.38 2.09 -6.95
C GLY A 144 -11.40 1.48 -7.93
N THR A 145 -11.71 0.30 -8.49
CA THR A 145 -10.91 -0.32 -9.57
C THR A 145 -10.85 0.58 -10.80
N LEU A 146 -11.98 1.16 -11.23
CA LEU A 146 -11.98 2.11 -12.35
C LEU A 146 -11.11 3.34 -12.05
N ALA A 147 -11.20 3.89 -10.83
CA ALA A 147 -10.40 5.03 -10.43
C ALA A 147 -8.90 4.70 -10.40
N GLU A 148 -8.52 3.52 -9.91
CA GLU A 148 -7.14 3.03 -9.91
C GLU A 148 -6.61 2.83 -11.32
N GLU A 149 -7.34 2.14 -12.19
CA GLU A 149 -6.99 1.96 -13.60
C GLU A 149 -6.79 3.34 -14.28
N THR A 150 -7.74 4.26 -14.10
CA THR A 150 -7.69 5.62 -14.67
C THR A 150 -6.49 6.43 -14.18
N ILE A 151 -6.20 6.42 -12.88
CA ILE A 151 -5.07 7.18 -12.31
C ILE A 151 -3.74 6.53 -12.70
N SER A 152 -3.66 5.19 -12.76
CA SER A 152 -2.46 4.46 -13.18
C SER A 152 -2.10 4.77 -14.64
N SER A 153 -3.10 4.93 -15.50
CA SER A 153 -2.93 5.23 -16.93
C SER A 153 -3.26 6.69 -17.27
N ILE A 154 -3.00 7.62 -16.35
CA ILE A 154 -3.40 9.02 -16.50
C ILE A 154 -2.86 9.67 -17.79
N ARG A 155 -1.67 9.27 -18.25
CA ARG A 155 -1.10 9.73 -19.53
C ARG A 155 -2.00 9.37 -20.71
N ASN A 156 -2.56 8.15 -20.74
CA ASN A 156 -3.54 7.75 -21.74
C ASN A 156 -4.85 8.54 -21.62
N VAL A 157 -5.35 8.70 -20.40
CA VAL A 157 -6.57 9.47 -20.13
C VAL A 157 -6.46 10.91 -20.66
N GLN A 158 -5.29 11.53 -20.46
CA GLN A 158 -5.00 12.89 -20.91
C GLN A 158 -4.75 13.01 -22.42
N ALA A 159 -4.06 12.04 -23.03
CA ALA A 159 -3.81 12.01 -24.48
C ALA A 159 -5.12 11.91 -25.27
N PHE A 160 -6.06 11.08 -24.81
CA PHE A 160 -7.36 10.89 -25.46
C PHE A 160 -8.44 11.86 -25.00
N SER A 161 -8.16 12.74 -24.03
CA SER A 161 -9.12 13.70 -23.46
C SER A 161 -10.45 13.06 -23.01
N ILE A 162 -10.39 11.93 -22.29
CA ILE A 162 -11.56 11.15 -21.83
C ILE A 162 -11.93 11.34 -20.35
N GLN A 163 -11.38 12.37 -19.69
CA GLN A 163 -11.54 12.63 -18.26
C GLN A 163 -13.02 12.68 -17.82
N ASP A 164 -13.85 13.46 -18.53
CA ASP A 164 -15.26 13.67 -18.15
C ASP A 164 -16.10 12.39 -18.30
N ARG A 165 -15.81 11.56 -19.32
CA ARG A 165 -16.51 10.27 -19.52
C ARG A 165 -16.21 9.30 -18.36
N LEU A 166 -14.95 9.18 -17.97
CA LEU A 166 -14.53 8.33 -16.85
C LEU A 166 -15.05 8.87 -15.51
N ALA A 167 -15.08 10.20 -15.31
CA ALA A 167 -15.68 10.82 -14.14
C ALA A 167 -17.18 10.53 -14.02
N ALA A 168 -17.93 10.58 -15.12
CA ALA A 168 -19.36 10.25 -15.14
C ALA A 168 -19.61 8.75 -14.88
N GLN A 169 -18.76 7.87 -15.40
CA GLN A 169 -18.83 6.43 -15.12
C GLN A 169 -18.53 6.13 -13.64
N TYR A 170 -17.54 6.81 -13.05
CA TYR A 170 -17.24 6.71 -11.63
C TYR A 170 -18.42 7.15 -10.75
N ASP A 171 -19.11 8.25 -11.10
CA ASP A 171 -20.27 8.73 -10.33
C ASP A 171 -21.44 7.73 -10.31
N LYS A 172 -21.66 6.96 -11.40
CA LYS A 172 -22.67 5.88 -11.42
C LYS A 172 -22.40 4.82 -10.36
N PHE A 173 -21.13 4.47 -10.12
CA PHE A 173 -20.77 3.53 -9.05
C PHE A 173 -20.91 4.16 -7.65
N LEU A 174 -20.58 5.45 -7.53
CA LEU A 174 -20.76 6.18 -6.28
C LEU A 174 -22.24 6.30 -5.88
N GLU A 175 -23.16 6.40 -6.83
CA GLU A 175 -24.61 6.42 -6.56
C GLU A 175 -25.10 5.13 -5.90
N VAL A 176 -24.60 3.97 -6.35
CA VAL A 176 -24.91 2.68 -5.74
C VAL A 176 -24.36 2.62 -4.32
N SER A 177 -23.13 3.11 -4.10
CA SER A 177 -22.53 3.19 -2.77
C SER A 177 -23.35 4.08 -1.83
N GLU A 178 -23.75 5.27 -2.29
CA GLU A 178 -24.58 6.23 -1.55
C GLU A 178 -25.92 5.59 -1.11
N HIS A 179 -26.65 4.96 -2.04
CA HIS A 179 -27.97 4.39 -1.76
C HIS A 179 -27.94 3.33 -0.64
N TRP A 180 -26.97 2.42 -0.70
CA TRP A 180 -26.80 1.40 0.34
C TRP A 180 -26.18 1.96 1.62
N GLY A 181 -25.34 3.00 1.52
CA GLY A 181 -24.77 3.73 2.66
C GLY A 181 -25.85 4.40 3.51
N ILE A 182 -26.84 5.03 2.88
CA ILE A 182 -27.99 5.64 3.57
C ILE A 182 -28.79 4.59 4.35
N ARG A 183 -29.04 3.42 3.75
CA ARG A 183 -29.77 2.32 4.42
C ARG A 183 -28.98 1.71 5.59
N ALA A 184 -27.66 1.67 5.48
CA ALA A 184 -26.79 1.26 6.59
C ALA A 184 -26.88 2.26 7.76
N GLY A 185 -26.82 3.56 7.47
CA GLY A 185 -26.98 4.63 8.47
C GLY A 185 -28.36 4.62 9.15
N LEU A 186 -29.44 4.36 8.40
CA LEU A 186 -30.78 4.19 8.97
C LEU A 186 -30.85 3.00 9.95
N SER A 187 -30.20 1.89 9.62
CA SER A 187 -30.16 0.69 10.47
C SER A 187 -29.42 0.97 11.79
N LEU A 188 -28.36 1.78 11.74
CA LEU A 188 -27.63 2.27 12.92
C LEU A 188 -28.49 3.21 13.79
N GLY A 189 -29.27 4.08 13.17
CA GLY A 189 -30.24 4.95 13.85
C GLY A 189 -31.30 4.17 14.63
N ILE A 190 -31.94 3.20 13.97
CA ILE A 190 -32.94 2.31 14.58
C ILE A 190 -32.33 1.53 15.76
N MET A 191 -31.12 1.00 15.58
CA MET A 191 -30.41 0.27 16.63
C MET A 191 -30.24 1.14 17.89
N THR A 192 -29.74 2.37 17.73
CA THR A 192 -29.52 3.27 18.88
C THR A 192 -30.83 3.68 19.55
N SER A 193 -31.88 3.89 18.76
CA SER A 193 -33.20 4.26 19.28
C SER A 193 -33.85 3.15 20.10
N LEU A 194 -33.72 1.88 19.70
CA LEU A 194 -34.31 0.77 20.44
C LEU A 194 -33.62 0.54 21.79
N VAL A 195 -32.33 0.87 21.91
CA VAL A 195 -31.62 0.86 23.20
C VAL A 195 -32.22 1.88 24.16
N TRP A 196 -32.38 3.14 23.73
CA TRP A 196 -32.96 4.19 24.58
C TRP A 196 -34.43 3.96 24.88
N PHE A 197 -35.19 3.43 23.92
CA PHE A 197 -36.54 2.98 24.13
C PHE A 197 -36.60 1.96 25.29
N GLY A 198 -35.74 0.95 25.26
CA GLY A 198 -35.65 -0.06 26.31
C GLY A 198 -35.32 0.54 27.68
N CYS A 199 -34.30 1.39 27.78
CA CYS A 199 -33.89 2.00 29.06
C CYS A 199 -35.02 2.79 29.73
N PHE A 200 -35.73 3.66 29.00
CA PHE A 200 -36.80 4.47 29.59
C PHE A 200 -38.07 3.66 29.92
N ASN A 201 -38.36 2.62 29.13
CA ASN A 201 -39.43 1.68 29.46
C ASN A 201 -39.09 0.86 30.71
N ASN A 202 -37.81 0.54 30.91
CA ASN A 202 -37.35 -0.15 32.10
C ASN A 202 -37.57 0.70 33.36
N ASP A 203 -37.30 2.00 33.27
CA ASP A 203 -37.60 2.96 34.35
C ASP A 203 -39.11 3.03 34.64
N ALA A 204 -39.94 3.15 33.59
CA ALA A 204 -41.41 3.17 33.72
C ALA A 204 -41.95 1.92 34.44
N LEU A 205 -41.50 0.74 34.00
CA LEU A 205 -41.93 -0.55 34.56
C LEU A 205 -41.51 -0.68 36.03
N ALA A 206 -40.27 -0.29 36.35
CA ALA A 206 -39.73 -0.39 37.69
C ALA A 206 -40.48 0.49 38.70
N PHE A 207 -40.84 1.72 38.35
CA PHE A 207 -41.66 2.57 39.22
C PHE A 207 -43.10 2.07 39.34
N TRP A 208 -43.74 1.71 38.21
CA TRP A 208 -45.12 1.25 38.18
C TRP A 208 -45.35 -0.04 38.99
N GLN A 209 -44.50 -1.05 38.79
CA GLN A 209 -44.63 -2.31 39.51
C GLN A 209 -44.01 -2.25 40.91
N GLY A 210 -42.91 -1.50 41.08
CA GLY A 210 -42.25 -1.31 42.37
C GLY A 210 -43.20 -0.76 43.44
N THR A 211 -44.08 0.18 43.07
CA THR A 211 -45.10 0.74 43.98
C THR A 211 -46.05 -0.33 44.53
N ARG A 212 -46.47 -1.28 43.68
CA ARG A 212 -47.36 -2.39 44.10
C ARG A 212 -46.65 -3.35 45.05
N PHE A 213 -45.36 -3.61 44.83
CA PHE A 213 -44.56 -4.42 45.75
C PHE A 213 -44.30 -3.72 47.09
N ILE A 214 -44.17 -2.38 47.08
CA ILE A 214 -44.07 -1.59 48.31
C ILE A 214 -45.40 -1.62 49.08
N ARG A 215 -46.54 -1.45 48.39
CA ARG A 215 -47.88 -1.52 49.00
C ARG A 215 -48.18 -2.89 49.63
N SER A 216 -47.76 -3.97 48.99
CA SER A 216 -47.92 -5.34 49.51
C SER A 216 -46.91 -5.71 50.61
N GLY A 217 -46.02 -4.80 51.00
CA GLY A 217 -44.98 -5.04 51.99
C GLY A 217 -43.85 -5.97 51.53
N GLN A 218 -43.82 -6.33 50.24
CA GLN A 218 -42.83 -7.25 49.65
C GLN A 218 -41.51 -6.54 49.30
N ALA A 219 -41.50 -5.20 49.23
CA ALA A 219 -40.34 -4.41 48.82
C ALA A 219 -40.19 -3.10 49.60
N THR A 220 -38.96 -2.65 49.74
CA THR A 220 -38.63 -1.28 50.18
C THR A 220 -38.35 -0.37 48.99
N VAL A 221 -38.57 0.94 49.17
CA VAL A 221 -38.25 1.97 48.16
C VAL A 221 -36.78 1.86 47.71
N GLY A 222 -35.86 1.65 48.67
CA GLY A 222 -34.44 1.47 48.39
C GLY A 222 -34.12 0.24 47.54
N GLN A 223 -34.82 -0.89 47.74
CA GLN A 223 -34.66 -2.09 46.90
C GLN A 223 -35.11 -1.83 45.46
N VAL A 224 -36.25 -1.18 45.25
CA VAL A 224 -36.77 -0.85 43.90
C VAL A 224 -35.80 0.06 43.15
N ILE A 225 -35.35 1.14 43.79
CA ILE A 225 -34.38 2.09 43.20
C ILE A 225 -33.04 1.39 42.90
N SER A 226 -32.56 0.53 43.80
CA SER A 226 -31.31 -0.19 43.59
C SER A 226 -31.39 -1.14 42.39
N ILE A 227 -32.50 -1.88 42.24
CA ILE A 227 -32.70 -2.80 41.11
C ILE A 227 -32.80 -2.04 39.78
N LEU A 228 -33.48 -0.89 39.76
CA LEU A 228 -33.52 0.01 38.60
C LEU A 228 -32.11 0.41 38.15
N LEU A 229 -31.32 0.98 39.07
CA LEU A 229 -29.98 1.47 38.74
C LEU A 229 -29.05 0.33 38.32
N LEU A 230 -29.15 -0.83 38.98
CA LEU A 230 -28.41 -2.03 38.60
C LEU A 230 -28.77 -2.45 37.18
N MET A 231 -30.05 -2.65 36.85
CA MET A 231 -30.47 -3.13 35.53
C MET A 231 -30.10 -2.18 34.39
N ASN A 232 -30.17 -0.87 34.61
CA ASN A 232 -29.70 0.11 33.62
C ASN A 232 -28.19 0.00 33.39
N GLN A 233 -27.39 -0.16 34.44
CA GLN A 233 -25.94 -0.39 34.29
C GLN A 233 -25.62 -1.72 33.62
N GLY A 234 -26.39 -2.77 33.88
CA GLY A 234 -26.25 -4.06 33.20
C GLY A 234 -26.49 -3.95 31.69
N THR A 235 -27.55 -3.24 31.29
CA THR A 235 -27.90 -3.03 29.87
C THR A 235 -26.82 -2.22 29.13
N LEU A 236 -26.25 -1.19 29.78
CA LEU A 236 -25.14 -0.40 29.24
C LEU A 236 -23.85 -1.22 29.13
N ALA A 237 -23.50 -2.00 30.16
CA ALA A 237 -22.32 -2.86 30.14
C ALA A 237 -22.39 -3.89 29.00
N LEU A 238 -23.55 -4.50 28.78
CA LEU A 238 -23.76 -5.44 27.67
C LEU A 238 -23.59 -4.78 26.30
N SER A 239 -24.11 -3.56 26.14
CA SER A 239 -23.98 -2.78 24.91
C SER A 239 -22.51 -2.39 24.62
N ALA A 240 -21.73 -2.12 25.65
CA ALA A 240 -20.31 -1.75 25.55
C ALA A 240 -19.38 -2.90 25.10
N ILE A 241 -19.82 -4.16 25.18
CA ILE A 241 -19.05 -5.32 24.70
C ILE A 241 -19.00 -5.36 23.17
N SER A 242 -20.08 -4.93 22.50
CA SER A 242 -20.26 -5.15 21.06
C SER A 242 -19.12 -4.62 20.16
N PRO A 243 -18.65 -3.36 20.31
CA PRO A 243 -17.60 -2.82 19.44
C PRO A 243 -16.31 -3.66 19.46
N HIS A 244 -16.04 -4.37 20.57
CA HIS A 244 -14.84 -5.16 20.76
C HIS A 244 -14.91 -6.55 20.11
N PHE A 245 -16.11 -7.08 19.85
CA PHE A 245 -16.26 -8.39 19.19
C PHE A 245 -15.59 -8.42 17.81
N ARG A 246 -15.67 -7.31 17.04
CA ARG A 246 -15.03 -7.25 15.72
C ARG A 246 -13.52 -7.45 15.83
N SER A 247 -12.85 -6.75 16.74
CA SER A 247 -11.40 -6.88 16.95
C SER A 247 -11.00 -8.30 17.35
N ILE A 248 -11.78 -8.94 18.23
CA ILE A 248 -11.53 -10.34 18.63
C ILE A 248 -11.69 -11.28 17.42
N THR A 249 -12.76 -11.15 16.65
CA THR A 249 -12.96 -12.01 15.46
C THR A 249 -11.89 -11.82 14.39
N SER A 250 -11.44 -10.58 14.17
CA SER A 250 -10.32 -10.28 13.26
C SER A 250 -9.01 -10.87 13.77
N ALA A 251 -8.75 -10.78 15.08
CA ALA A 251 -7.57 -11.36 15.71
C ALA A 251 -7.55 -12.89 15.57
N VAL A 252 -8.69 -13.57 15.74
CA VAL A 252 -8.80 -15.02 15.55
C VAL A 252 -8.53 -15.41 14.09
N ALA A 253 -9.06 -14.66 13.13
CA ALA A 253 -8.81 -14.92 11.70
C ALA A 253 -7.33 -14.71 11.32
N ALA A 254 -6.70 -13.65 11.83
CA ALA A 254 -5.27 -13.39 11.67
C ALA A 254 -4.41 -14.48 12.34
N ALA A 255 -4.75 -14.87 13.57
CA ALA A 255 -4.10 -15.93 14.31
C ALA A 255 -4.13 -17.27 13.55
N SER A 256 -5.28 -17.64 12.98
CA SER A 256 -5.40 -18.89 12.21
C SER A 256 -4.39 -18.98 11.06
N LYS A 257 -4.13 -17.88 10.34
CA LYS A 257 -3.14 -17.85 9.24
C LYS A 257 -1.70 -17.94 9.75
N ILE A 258 -1.40 -17.21 10.83
CA ILE A 258 -0.07 -17.19 11.46
C ILE A 258 0.24 -18.57 12.05
N PHE A 259 -0.66 -19.15 12.83
CA PHE A 259 -0.49 -20.48 13.41
C PHE A 259 -0.42 -21.57 12.35
N ALA A 260 -1.19 -21.48 11.25
CA ALA A 260 -1.03 -22.40 10.12
C ALA A 260 0.37 -22.37 9.49
N THR A 261 1.13 -21.28 9.65
CA THR A 261 2.55 -21.20 9.22
C THR A 261 3.49 -21.70 10.30
N ILE A 262 3.21 -21.39 11.57
CA ILE A 262 4.01 -21.84 12.73
C ILE A 262 3.97 -23.35 12.87
N ASP A 263 2.78 -23.95 12.72
CA ASP A 263 2.54 -25.39 12.88
C ASP A 263 2.92 -26.19 11.62
N ARG A 264 3.25 -25.51 10.50
CA ARG A 264 3.67 -26.17 9.27
C ARG A 264 5.12 -26.64 9.39
N GLU A 265 5.31 -27.95 9.41
CA GLU A 265 6.62 -28.57 9.26
C GLU A 265 7.14 -28.42 7.82
N SER A 266 8.38 -27.97 7.68
CA SER A 266 9.05 -27.83 6.38
C SER A 266 9.66 -29.16 5.95
N VAL A 267 9.52 -29.51 4.68
CA VAL A 267 10.17 -30.69 4.08
C VAL A 267 11.69 -30.54 4.07
N VAL A 268 12.17 -29.30 3.93
CA VAL A 268 13.61 -28.96 4.00
C VAL A 268 13.77 -27.92 5.09
N ASP A 269 14.25 -28.35 6.27
CA ASP A 269 14.53 -27.45 7.40
C ASP A 269 16.03 -27.16 7.47
N SER A 270 16.43 -25.93 7.11
CA SER A 270 17.82 -25.47 7.19
C SER A 270 18.31 -25.20 8.62
N SER A 271 17.39 -25.09 9.58
CA SER A 271 17.74 -24.90 11.00
C SER A 271 18.10 -26.21 11.71
N SER A 272 17.78 -27.35 11.11
CA SER A 272 18.07 -28.67 11.67
C SER A 272 19.57 -28.99 11.57
N ASP A 273 20.13 -29.54 12.64
CA ASP A 273 21.50 -30.07 12.66
C ASP A 273 21.58 -31.53 12.18
N GLN A 274 20.46 -32.11 11.71
CA GLN A 274 20.41 -33.46 11.15
C GLN A 274 21.08 -33.55 9.77
N GLY A 275 21.53 -34.75 9.40
CA GLY A 275 22.20 -35.04 8.14
C GLY A 275 23.73 -35.15 8.25
N ILE A 276 24.34 -35.73 7.23
CA ILE A 276 25.78 -36.01 7.16
C ILE A 276 26.55 -34.74 6.83
N LYS A 277 27.70 -34.52 7.49
CA LYS A 277 28.67 -33.46 7.17
C LYS A 277 29.97 -34.13 6.72
N LEU A 278 30.41 -33.89 5.48
CA LEU A 278 31.63 -34.51 4.97
C LEU A 278 32.87 -33.85 5.56
N THR A 279 33.90 -34.63 5.87
CA THR A 279 35.16 -34.14 6.44
C THR A 279 36.08 -33.50 5.40
N ALA A 280 35.97 -33.91 4.14
CA ALA A 280 36.73 -33.36 3.02
C ALA A 280 35.80 -33.22 1.82
N VAL A 281 35.88 -32.06 1.15
CA VAL A 281 35.04 -31.71 -0.01
C VAL A 281 35.94 -31.57 -1.23
N ARG A 282 35.71 -32.41 -2.24
CA ARG A 282 36.38 -32.34 -3.55
C ARG A 282 35.59 -31.43 -4.50
N GLY A 283 34.26 -31.51 -4.46
CA GLY A 283 33.37 -30.71 -5.30
C GLY A 283 32.92 -31.41 -6.57
N ASP A 284 32.81 -32.74 -6.57
CA ASP A 284 32.22 -33.55 -7.64
C ASP A 284 30.70 -33.55 -7.49
N ILE A 285 29.96 -33.28 -8.57
CA ILE A 285 28.49 -33.22 -8.57
C ILE A 285 27.96 -34.16 -9.64
N GLU A 286 26.93 -34.95 -9.31
CA GLU A 286 26.31 -35.87 -10.25
C GLU A 286 24.78 -35.83 -10.11
N LEU A 287 24.07 -35.55 -11.21
CA LEU A 287 22.62 -35.69 -11.33
C LEU A 287 22.34 -37.01 -12.05
N LYS A 288 21.60 -37.92 -11.43
CA LYS A 288 21.23 -39.24 -12.01
C LYS A 288 19.73 -39.35 -12.18
N ASP A 289 19.29 -39.48 -13.44
CA ASP A 289 17.90 -39.68 -13.84
C ASP A 289 16.90 -38.71 -13.17
N VAL A 290 17.32 -37.46 -12.99
CA VAL A 290 16.56 -36.46 -12.23
C VAL A 290 15.29 -36.06 -12.96
N LYS A 291 14.16 -36.20 -12.27
CA LYS A 291 12.85 -35.72 -12.70
C LYS A 291 12.37 -34.63 -11.76
N PHE A 292 11.97 -33.48 -12.29
CA PHE A 292 11.59 -32.33 -11.47
C PHE A 292 10.35 -31.59 -11.99
N ILE A 293 9.50 -31.18 -11.04
CA ILE A 293 8.25 -30.44 -11.25
C ILE A 293 8.17 -29.35 -10.17
N TYR A 294 7.93 -28.09 -10.56
CA TYR A 294 7.72 -27.02 -9.58
C TYR A 294 6.37 -27.18 -8.86
N PRO A 295 6.30 -26.99 -7.52
CA PRO A 295 5.04 -27.08 -6.77
C PRO A 295 3.95 -26.10 -7.22
N SER A 296 4.35 -24.93 -7.74
CA SER A 296 3.44 -23.91 -8.27
C SER A 296 2.82 -24.31 -9.62
N ARG A 297 3.40 -25.27 -10.34
CA ARG A 297 2.95 -25.74 -11.66
C ARG A 297 3.04 -27.28 -11.74
N PRO A 298 2.18 -28.01 -10.99
CA PRO A 298 2.29 -29.47 -10.86
C PRO A 298 2.11 -30.24 -12.17
N ASN A 299 1.47 -29.63 -13.17
CA ASN A 299 1.18 -30.27 -14.46
C ASN A 299 2.32 -30.14 -15.49
N VAL A 300 3.40 -29.43 -15.17
CA VAL A 300 4.49 -29.16 -16.10
C VAL A 300 5.79 -29.81 -15.60
N THR A 301 6.27 -30.81 -16.34
CA THR A 301 7.59 -31.41 -16.08
C THR A 301 8.67 -30.52 -16.64
N ILE A 302 9.61 -30.10 -15.78
CA ILE A 302 10.70 -29.19 -16.15
C ILE A 302 11.98 -29.96 -16.48
N LEU A 303 12.33 -30.96 -15.67
CA LEU A 303 13.43 -31.90 -15.94
C LEU A 303 12.85 -33.30 -16.05
N ASN A 304 13.28 -34.07 -17.04
CA ASN A 304 12.77 -35.41 -17.29
C ASN A 304 13.92 -36.39 -17.55
N ASN A 305 14.18 -37.29 -16.59
CA ASN A 305 15.28 -38.26 -16.62
C ASN A 305 16.63 -37.58 -16.97
N PHE A 306 16.93 -36.48 -16.28
CA PHE A 306 18.09 -35.65 -16.55
C PHE A 306 19.35 -36.25 -15.90
N HIS A 307 20.39 -36.50 -16.70
CA HIS A 307 21.67 -37.04 -16.22
C HIS A 307 22.84 -36.11 -16.58
N LEU A 308 23.58 -35.62 -15.60
CA LEU A 308 24.75 -34.77 -15.79
C LEU A 308 25.82 -35.04 -14.74
N LYS A 309 27.08 -35.12 -15.15
CA LYS A 309 28.24 -35.21 -14.24
C LYS A 309 29.13 -33.98 -14.38
N ILE A 310 29.50 -33.40 -13.25
CA ILE A 310 30.27 -32.15 -13.13
C ILE A 310 31.51 -32.47 -12.29
N PRO A 311 32.69 -32.66 -12.93
CA PRO A 311 33.92 -32.99 -12.24
C PRO A 311 34.42 -31.87 -11.31
N ALA A 312 35.07 -32.27 -10.22
CA ALA A 312 35.69 -31.33 -9.29
C ALA A 312 36.69 -30.37 -9.97
N GLY A 313 36.59 -29.07 -9.66
CA GLY A 313 37.49 -28.01 -10.13
C GLY A 313 37.30 -27.61 -11.60
N LYS A 314 36.29 -28.14 -12.29
CA LYS A 314 35.94 -27.81 -13.68
C LYS A 314 34.84 -26.77 -13.76
N THR A 315 34.84 -25.99 -14.83
CA THR A 315 33.79 -25.02 -15.16
C THR A 315 32.82 -25.64 -16.17
N VAL A 316 31.56 -25.81 -15.77
CA VAL A 316 30.50 -26.38 -16.61
C VAL A 316 29.48 -25.29 -16.96
N ALA A 317 29.25 -25.08 -18.25
CA ALA A 317 28.29 -24.11 -18.75
C ALA A 317 26.97 -24.78 -19.18
N LEU A 318 25.84 -24.21 -18.76
CA LEU A 318 24.49 -24.65 -19.11
C LEU A 318 23.86 -23.66 -20.09
N VAL A 319 23.44 -24.16 -21.26
CA VAL A 319 22.93 -23.34 -22.37
C VAL A 319 21.58 -23.87 -22.87
N GLY A 320 20.70 -23.00 -23.32
CA GLY A 320 19.45 -23.39 -23.98
C GLY A 320 18.38 -22.31 -23.87
N ALA A 321 17.27 -22.51 -24.58
CA ALA A 321 16.15 -21.56 -24.58
C ALA A 321 15.60 -21.28 -23.17
N SER A 322 14.92 -20.14 -23.00
CA SER A 322 14.23 -19.84 -21.74
C SER A 322 13.21 -20.93 -21.40
N GLY A 323 13.14 -21.32 -20.11
CA GLY A 323 12.28 -22.41 -19.64
C GLY A 323 12.81 -23.83 -19.90
N SER A 324 14.04 -24.01 -20.39
CA SER A 324 14.64 -25.34 -20.60
C SER A 324 15.04 -26.09 -19.32
N GLY A 325 15.01 -25.43 -18.15
CA GLY A 325 15.33 -26.01 -16.84
C GLY A 325 16.71 -25.66 -16.28
N LYS A 326 17.42 -24.66 -16.84
CA LYS A 326 18.79 -24.27 -16.42
C LYS A 326 18.87 -23.88 -14.94
N SER A 327 18.13 -22.84 -14.53
CA SER A 327 18.15 -22.35 -13.13
C SER A 327 17.50 -23.33 -12.15
N THR A 328 16.76 -24.33 -12.65
CA THR A 328 16.25 -25.45 -11.84
C THR A 328 17.39 -26.30 -11.28
N ILE A 329 18.50 -26.46 -12.03
CA ILE A 329 19.68 -27.20 -11.55
C ILE A 329 20.29 -26.50 -10.33
N ILE A 330 20.45 -25.18 -10.38
CA ILE A 330 20.90 -24.38 -9.23
C ILE A 330 19.97 -24.57 -8.03
N GLY A 331 18.65 -24.51 -8.26
CA GLY A 331 17.66 -24.73 -7.20
C GLY A 331 17.71 -26.12 -6.56
N LEU A 332 18.11 -27.15 -7.30
CA LEU A 332 18.32 -28.50 -6.78
C LEU A 332 19.63 -28.62 -6.00
N LEU A 333 20.72 -28.01 -6.48
CA LEU A 333 22.02 -28.03 -5.81
C LEU A 333 22.03 -27.27 -4.47
N GLU A 334 21.34 -26.13 -4.41
CA GLU A 334 21.07 -25.38 -3.17
C GLU A 334 20.05 -26.07 -2.25
N ARG A 335 19.49 -27.20 -2.71
CA ARG A 335 18.41 -27.96 -2.06
C ARG A 335 17.23 -27.04 -1.68
N PHE A 336 16.90 -26.08 -2.55
CA PHE A 336 15.67 -25.29 -2.42
C PHE A 336 14.44 -26.13 -2.76
N TYR A 337 14.62 -27.12 -3.61
CA TYR A 337 13.64 -28.13 -3.96
C TYR A 337 14.27 -29.52 -3.92
N LEU A 338 13.42 -30.52 -3.79
CA LEU A 338 13.81 -31.92 -3.93
C LEU A 338 13.35 -32.44 -5.31
N PRO A 339 14.14 -33.33 -5.94
CA PRO A 339 13.69 -34.01 -7.15
C PRO A 339 12.47 -34.90 -6.84
N VAL A 340 11.60 -35.09 -7.84
CA VAL A 340 10.43 -36.00 -7.75
C VAL A 340 10.84 -37.45 -8.05
N GLY A 341 11.93 -37.62 -8.80
CA GLY A 341 12.56 -38.91 -9.07
C GLY A 341 14.01 -38.73 -9.48
N GLY A 342 14.80 -39.79 -9.41
CA GLY A 342 16.26 -39.73 -9.55
C GLY A 342 16.94 -39.21 -8.27
N GLU A 343 18.25 -39.00 -8.34
CA GLU A 343 19.05 -38.52 -7.20
C GLU A 343 20.08 -37.47 -7.64
N VAL A 344 20.42 -36.57 -6.71
CA VAL A 344 21.50 -35.59 -6.88
C VAL A 344 22.57 -35.91 -5.85
N LEU A 345 23.78 -36.18 -6.31
CA LEU A 345 24.91 -36.61 -5.51
C LEU A 345 25.95 -35.50 -5.43
N PHE A 346 26.48 -35.27 -4.23
CA PHE A 346 27.59 -34.39 -3.93
C PHE A 346 28.73 -35.20 -3.31
N ASP A 347 29.88 -35.25 -4.00
CA ASP A 347 31.02 -36.13 -3.68
C ASP A 347 30.60 -37.61 -3.47
N GLY A 348 29.61 -38.07 -4.24
CA GLY A 348 29.08 -39.44 -4.21
C GLY A 348 28.02 -39.72 -3.13
N VAL A 349 27.66 -38.73 -2.31
CA VAL A 349 26.60 -38.82 -1.28
C VAL A 349 25.36 -38.07 -1.74
N ASN A 350 24.17 -38.63 -1.56
CA ASN A 350 22.93 -37.94 -1.93
C ASN A 350 22.75 -36.66 -1.11
N ILE A 351 22.44 -35.55 -1.77
CA ILE A 351 22.23 -34.24 -1.13
C ILE A 351 21.09 -34.25 -0.11
N GLU A 352 20.16 -35.20 -0.22
CA GLU A 352 19.07 -35.40 0.73
C GLU A 352 19.55 -35.86 2.11
N ASP A 353 20.61 -36.67 2.14
CA ASP A 353 21.20 -37.20 3.38
C ASP A 353 22.16 -36.20 4.05
N LEU A 354 22.62 -35.18 3.31
CA LEU A 354 23.53 -34.16 3.82
C LEU A 354 22.80 -33.14 4.71
N ASN A 355 23.53 -32.56 5.67
CA ASN A 355 23.02 -31.42 6.43
C ASN A 355 22.89 -30.20 5.52
N VAL A 356 21.68 -29.63 5.43
CA VAL A 356 21.35 -28.52 4.51
C VAL A 356 22.21 -27.28 4.77
N ARG A 357 22.37 -26.90 6.04
CA ARG A 357 23.16 -25.71 6.42
C ARG A 357 24.62 -25.88 6.03
N TRP A 358 25.19 -27.05 6.32
CA TRP A 358 26.56 -27.37 5.95
C TRP A 358 26.76 -27.43 4.43
N LEU A 359 25.81 -28.01 3.67
CA LEU A 359 25.85 -28.08 2.21
C LEU A 359 25.93 -26.68 1.61
N ARG A 360 25.04 -25.77 2.02
CA ARG A 360 25.02 -24.39 1.53
C ARG A 360 26.28 -23.60 1.90
N GLN A 361 26.93 -23.91 3.03
CA GLN A 361 28.23 -23.30 3.36
C GLN A 361 29.37 -23.71 2.41
N GLN A 362 29.21 -24.79 1.62
CA GLN A 362 30.19 -25.19 0.61
C GLN A 362 29.93 -24.53 -0.76
N ILE A 363 28.78 -23.89 -0.93
CA ILE A 363 28.26 -23.36 -2.19
C ILE A 363 28.14 -21.83 -2.07
N ALA A 364 28.52 -21.09 -3.11
CA ALA A 364 28.14 -19.69 -3.21
C ALA A 364 27.37 -19.43 -4.49
N LEU A 365 26.26 -18.70 -4.36
CA LEU A 365 25.38 -18.34 -5.45
C LEU A 365 25.52 -16.85 -5.79
N VAL A 366 25.75 -16.56 -7.07
CA VAL A 366 25.63 -15.23 -7.66
C VAL A 366 24.43 -15.24 -8.60
N SER A 367 23.36 -14.54 -8.20
CA SER A 367 22.10 -14.47 -8.93
C SER A 367 22.12 -13.42 -10.04
N GLN A 368 21.18 -13.54 -10.98
CA GLN A 368 20.93 -12.59 -12.07
C GLN A 368 20.68 -11.17 -11.56
N GLU A 369 19.80 -11.06 -10.55
CA GLU A 369 19.53 -9.80 -9.85
C GLU A 369 20.22 -9.83 -8.47
N PRO A 370 21.21 -8.97 -8.22
CA PRO A 370 21.95 -8.94 -6.96
C PRO A 370 21.14 -8.26 -5.86
N THR A 371 20.77 -9.02 -4.83
CA THR A 371 20.13 -8.50 -3.62
C THR A 371 21.16 -7.97 -2.64
N LEU A 372 21.02 -6.71 -2.22
CA LEU A 372 21.81 -6.09 -1.17
C LEU A 372 20.90 -5.71 -0.01
N PHE A 373 21.34 -6.04 1.20
CA PHE A 373 20.62 -5.72 2.43
C PHE A 373 20.81 -4.24 2.80
N ALA A 374 19.87 -3.67 3.56
CA ALA A 374 19.85 -2.30 4.04
C ALA A 374 20.86 -2.08 5.18
N CYS A 375 22.15 -2.16 4.84
CA CYS A 375 23.28 -1.93 5.72
C CYS A 375 24.50 -1.45 4.92
N SER A 376 25.66 -1.31 5.59
CA SER A 376 26.89 -0.90 4.92
C SER A 376 27.36 -1.92 3.87
N ILE A 377 28.20 -1.47 2.93
CA ILE A 377 28.85 -2.37 1.96
C ILE A 377 29.70 -3.41 2.70
N TYR A 378 30.39 -3.01 3.76
CA TYR A 378 31.14 -3.92 4.63
C TYR A 378 30.25 -5.03 5.20
N GLU A 379 29.14 -4.67 5.86
CA GLU A 379 28.23 -5.66 6.45
C GLU A 379 27.64 -6.59 5.38
N ASN A 380 27.27 -6.05 4.22
CA ASN A 380 26.77 -6.84 3.10
C ASN A 380 27.75 -7.93 2.66
N ILE A 381 29.05 -7.62 2.57
CA ILE A 381 30.06 -8.60 2.16
C ILE A 381 30.39 -9.54 3.32
N ALA A 382 30.54 -9.01 4.54
CA ALA A 382 30.83 -9.79 5.75
C ALA A 382 29.75 -10.86 6.04
N HIS A 383 28.51 -10.68 5.58
CA HIS A 383 27.48 -11.71 5.60
C HIS A 383 27.89 -13.01 4.91
N GLY A 384 28.82 -13.00 3.96
CA GLY A 384 29.39 -14.21 3.36
C GLY A 384 30.31 -15.00 4.28
N LEU A 385 30.80 -14.41 5.37
CA LEU A 385 31.64 -15.10 6.37
C LEU A 385 30.82 -15.96 7.36
N ILE A 386 29.49 -15.84 7.35
CA ILE A 386 28.60 -16.57 8.26
C ILE A 386 28.68 -18.07 7.96
N GLY A 387 28.87 -18.90 8.99
CA GLY A 387 29.08 -20.33 8.85
C GLY A 387 30.51 -20.75 8.52
N THR A 388 31.44 -19.80 8.36
CA THR A 388 32.86 -20.07 8.15
C THR A 388 33.65 -20.01 9.44
N LYS A 389 34.92 -20.47 9.43
CA LYS A 389 35.83 -20.31 10.57
C LYS A 389 36.09 -18.84 10.98
N TYR A 390 35.76 -17.88 10.10
CA TYR A 390 35.94 -16.45 10.33
C TYR A 390 34.68 -15.73 10.82
N GLU A 391 33.57 -16.44 11.06
CA GLU A 391 32.30 -15.85 11.55
C GLU A 391 32.52 -15.06 12.86
N ASN A 392 33.32 -15.61 13.78
CA ASN A 392 33.66 -15.02 15.08
C ASN A 392 35.08 -14.42 15.12
N ALA A 393 35.71 -14.18 13.96
CA ALA A 393 37.01 -13.51 13.89
C ALA A 393 36.92 -12.05 14.36
N SER A 394 38.07 -11.46 14.68
CA SER A 394 38.13 -10.03 15.06
C SER A 394 37.66 -9.14 13.90
N GLU A 395 37.06 -7.98 14.20
CA GLU A 395 36.59 -7.04 13.16
C GLU A 395 37.72 -6.56 12.22
N ILE A 396 38.96 -6.54 12.70
CA ILE A 396 40.13 -6.19 11.90
C ILE A 396 40.37 -7.26 10.83
N GLU A 397 40.39 -8.54 11.24
CA GLU A 397 40.59 -9.67 10.33
C GLU A 397 39.45 -9.81 9.31
N LYS A 398 38.20 -9.58 9.74
CA LYS A 398 37.04 -9.55 8.82
C LYS A 398 37.17 -8.44 7.78
N ARG A 399 37.58 -7.23 8.19
CA ARG A 399 37.79 -6.10 7.26
C ARG A 399 38.88 -6.40 6.24
N GLU A 400 39.98 -7.03 6.63
CA GLU A 400 41.04 -7.43 5.70
C GLU A 400 40.53 -8.43 4.64
N LEU A 401 39.77 -9.45 5.06
CA LEU A 401 39.15 -10.42 4.15
C LEU A 401 38.15 -9.76 3.19
N VAL A 402 37.35 -8.82 3.68
CA VAL A 402 36.40 -8.06 2.85
C VAL A 402 37.12 -7.20 1.81
N VAL A 403 38.20 -6.50 2.19
CA VAL A 403 39.00 -5.70 1.25
C VAL A 403 39.61 -6.57 0.16
N GLU A 404 40.15 -7.73 0.52
CA GLU A 404 40.72 -8.66 -0.46
C GLU A 404 39.65 -9.21 -1.42
N ALA A 405 38.47 -9.58 -0.91
CA ALA A 405 37.34 -9.97 -1.74
C ALA A 405 36.89 -8.83 -2.68
N CYS A 406 36.85 -7.59 -2.20
CA CYS A 406 36.53 -6.43 -3.04
C CYS A 406 37.56 -6.21 -4.16
N LYS A 407 38.85 -6.47 -3.92
CA LYS A 407 39.88 -6.37 -4.97
C LYS A 407 39.70 -7.45 -6.03
N GLN A 408 39.46 -8.69 -5.61
CA GLN A 408 39.21 -9.81 -6.52
C GLN A 408 37.95 -9.60 -7.38
N ALA A 409 36.92 -8.97 -6.81
CA ALA A 409 35.68 -8.65 -7.51
C ALA A 409 35.73 -7.33 -8.32
N ASN A 410 36.90 -6.69 -8.46
CA ASN A 410 37.07 -5.38 -9.11
C ASN A 410 36.12 -4.29 -8.52
N ALA A 411 35.81 -4.35 -7.23
CA ALA A 411 34.87 -3.47 -6.56
C ALA A 411 35.53 -2.28 -5.84
N MET A 412 36.78 -2.43 -5.36
CA MET A 412 37.46 -1.39 -4.57
C MET A 412 37.52 -0.03 -5.27
N ALA A 413 37.83 -0.01 -6.57
CA ALA A 413 38.05 1.22 -7.33
C ALA A 413 36.85 2.17 -7.32
N PHE A 414 35.60 1.65 -7.27
CA PHE A 414 34.42 2.52 -7.16
C PHE A 414 33.99 2.72 -5.70
N ILE A 415 34.22 1.76 -4.81
CA ILE A 415 33.91 1.89 -3.38
C ILE A 415 34.71 3.06 -2.78
N GLU A 416 35.98 3.22 -3.15
CA GLU A 416 36.83 4.34 -2.70
C GLU A 416 36.33 5.72 -3.17
N THR A 417 35.52 5.77 -4.23
CA THR A 417 34.91 7.03 -4.69
C THR A 417 33.68 7.44 -3.87
N PHE A 418 33.15 6.54 -3.04
CA PHE A 418 32.00 6.84 -2.19
C PHE A 418 32.43 7.63 -0.95
N PRO A 419 31.59 8.54 -0.43
CA PRO A 419 31.94 9.43 0.69
C PRO A 419 32.41 8.69 1.96
N GLU A 420 31.84 7.51 2.21
CA GLU A 420 32.11 6.69 3.41
C GLU A 420 32.79 5.36 3.06
N GLY A 421 33.27 5.18 1.82
CA GLY A 421 33.94 3.95 1.39
C GLY A 421 33.11 2.69 1.66
N LEU A 422 33.71 1.71 2.35
CA LEU A 422 33.06 0.46 2.77
C LEU A 422 31.92 0.65 3.78
N ASP A 423 31.92 1.75 4.52
CA ASP A 423 30.90 2.03 5.54
C ASP A 423 29.65 2.70 4.94
N THR A 424 29.67 3.03 3.64
CA THR A 424 28.53 3.57 2.90
C THR A 424 27.32 2.64 3.00
N ASN A 425 26.17 3.17 3.46
CA ASN A 425 24.92 2.42 3.54
C ASN A 425 24.26 2.21 2.16
N VAL A 426 23.91 0.95 1.86
CA VAL A 426 23.27 0.52 0.62
C VAL A 426 21.93 -0.16 0.91
N GLY A 427 21.22 -0.62 -0.13
CA GLY A 427 19.88 -1.23 -0.04
C GLY A 427 18.81 -0.39 -0.73
N GLU A 428 17.52 -0.75 -0.59
CA GLU A 428 16.40 -0.04 -1.25
C GLU A 428 16.31 1.44 -0.87
N ARG A 429 16.73 1.81 0.35
CA ARG A 429 16.70 3.19 0.87
C ARG A 429 18.09 3.84 0.97
N GLY A 430 19.14 3.12 0.57
CA GLY A 430 20.54 3.56 0.67
C GLY A 430 21.03 4.25 -0.61
N PHE A 431 22.35 4.34 -0.75
CA PHE A 431 23.00 4.91 -1.92
C PHE A 431 22.65 4.12 -3.19
N LEU A 432 22.19 4.81 -4.25
CA LEU A 432 21.81 4.19 -5.52
C LEU A 432 23.07 3.76 -6.30
N MET A 433 23.14 2.48 -6.66
CA MET A 433 24.25 1.89 -7.40
C MET A 433 23.79 1.31 -8.74
N SER A 434 24.69 1.28 -9.72
CA SER A 434 24.43 0.63 -11.00
C SER A 434 24.30 -0.88 -10.84
N GLY A 435 23.63 -1.56 -11.77
CA GLY A 435 23.51 -3.02 -11.77
C GLY A 435 24.87 -3.71 -11.68
N GLY A 436 25.85 -3.25 -12.47
CA GLY A 436 27.21 -3.81 -12.46
C GLY A 436 27.99 -3.55 -11.16
N GLN A 437 27.72 -2.46 -10.45
CA GLN A 437 28.29 -2.23 -9.11
C GLN A 437 27.69 -3.20 -8.07
N LYS A 438 26.36 -3.35 -8.06
CA LYS A 438 25.67 -4.29 -7.18
C LYS A 438 26.14 -5.73 -7.41
N GLN A 439 26.32 -6.11 -8.67
CA GLN A 439 26.80 -7.45 -9.04
C GLN A 439 28.19 -7.72 -8.49
N ARG A 440 29.12 -6.76 -8.60
CA ARG A 440 30.48 -6.90 -8.03
C ARG A 440 30.48 -7.03 -6.51
N ILE A 441 29.60 -6.33 -5.81
CA ILE A 441 29.44 -6.50 -4.35
C ILE A 441 28.90 -7.91 -4.03
N ALA A 442 27.93 -8.41 -4.80
CA ALA A 442 27.43 -9.77 -4.64
C ALA A 442 28.51 -10.83 -4.92
N ILE A 443 29.38 -10.61 -5.92
CA ILE A 443 30.54 -11.46 -6.20
C ILE A 443 31.52 -11.44 -5.02
N ALA A 444 31.86 -10.25 -4.51
CA ALA A 444 32.72 -10.13 -3.32
C ALA A 444 32.13 -10.89 -2.12
N ARG A 445 30.82 -10.78 -1.89
CA ARG A 445 30.08 -11.54 -0.86
C ARG A 445 30.13 -13.06 -1.07
N ALA A 446 30.09 -13.52 -2.32
CA ALA A 446 30.19 -14.95 -2.62
C ALA A 446 31.60 -15.49 -2.34
N ILE A 447 32.64 -14.78 -2.77
CA ILE A 447 34.03 -15.26 -2.70
C ILE A 447 34.68 -15.12 -1.33
N VAL A 448 34.21 -14.19 -0.47
CA VAL A 448 34.78 -13.99 0.88
C VAL A 448 34.69 -15.26 1.73
N SER A 449 33.69 -16.10 1.48
CA SER A 449 33.48 -17.40 2.13
C SER A 449 34.49 -18.49 1.71
N ASN A 450 35.21 -18.24 0.61
CA ASN A 450 36.06 -19.21 -0.10
C ASN A 450 35.36 -20.56 -0.39
N PRO A 451 34.29 -20.55 -1.20
CA PRO A 451 33.45 -21.72 -1.42
C PRO A 451 34.14 -22.76 -2.31
N ARG A 452 33.69 -24.02 -2.23
CA ARG A 452 34.18 -25.12 -3.09
C ARG A 452 33.41 -25.20 -4.40
N ILE A 453 32.12 -24.87 -4.37
CA ILE A 453 31.25 -24.75 -5.54
C ILE A 453 30.85 -23.29 -5.72
N LEU A 454 30.97 -22.80 -6.95
CA LEU A 454 30.47 -21.49 -7.36
C LEU A 454 29.33 -21.66 -8.37
N LEU A 455 28.16 -21.10 -8.07
CA LEU A 455 26.98 -21.11 -8.95
C LEU A 455 26.76 -19.70 -9.50
N LEU A 456 26.78 -19.56 -10.82
CA LEU A 456 26.56 -18.30 -11.52
C LEU A 456 25.27 -18.39 -12.35
N ASP A 457 24.19 -17.77 -11.88
CA ASP A 457 22.88 -17.79 -12.54
C ASP A 457 22.69 -16.50 -13.35
N GLU A 458 23.03 -16.52 -14.64
CA GLU A 458 22.88 -15.38 -15.56
C GLU A 458 23.46 -14.06 -15.03
N ALA A 459 24.60 -14.13 -14.34
CA ALA A 459 25.19 -13.01 -13.61
C ALA A 459 25.55 -11.76 -14.46
N THR A 460 25.50 -11.86 -15.79
CA THR A 460 25.80 -10.77 -16.74
C THR A 460 24.63 -10.33 -17.60
N SER A 461 23.45 -10.98 -17.53
CA SER A 461 22.37 -10.76 -18.52
C SER A 461 21.66 -9.41 -18.38
N ALA A 462 21.63 -8.83 -17.17
CA ALA A 462 20.98 -7.55 -16.88
C ALA A 462 21.93 -6.33 -16.91
N LEU A 463 23.13 -6.48 -17.49
CA LEU A 463 24.18 -5.46 -17.47
C LEU A 463 24.37 -4.78 -18.84
N ASP A 464 24.79 -3.51 -18.80
CA ASP A 464 25.28 -2.83 -20.00
C ASP A 464 26.63 -3.41 -20.46
N THR A 465 26.92 -3.34 -21.76
CA THR A 465 28.11 -3.94 -22.39
C THR A 465 29.44 -3.47 -21.79
N LYS A 466 29.51 -2.24 -21.25
CA LYS A 466 30.73 -1.72 -20.63
C LYS A 466 30.93 -2.28 -19.21
N SER A 467 29.86 -2.35 -18.41
CA SER A 467 29.90 -2.98 -17.08
C SER A 467 30.10 -4.49 -17.15
N GLU A 468 29.55 -5.14 -18.18
CA GLU A 468 29.62 -6.58 -18.40
C GLU A 468 31.06 -7.11 -18.46
N GLY A 469 31.94 -6.49 -19.25
CA GLY A 469 33.33 -6.95 -19.37
C GLY A 469 34.09 -6.93 -18.04
N ILE A 470 33.82 -5.91 -17.20
CA ILE A 470 34.44 -5.77 -15.87
C ILE A 470 33.90 -6.82 -14.90
N VAL A 471 32.59 -7.11 -14.97
CA VAL A 471 31.95 -8.16 -14.15
C VAL A 471 32.42 -9.54 -14.59
N GLN A 472 32.57 -9.78 -15.89
CA GLN A 472 33.06 -11.06 -16.41
C GLN A 472 34.49 -11.36 -15.94
N ASP A 473 35.41 -10.39 -16.00
CA ASP A 473 36.77 -10.57 -15.45
C ASP A 473 36.74 -10.90 -13.95
N ALA A 474 35.84 -10.28 -13.18
CA ALA A 474 35.63 -10.63 -11.77
C ALA A 474 35.10 -12.06 -11.58
N LEU A 475 34.18 -12.52 -12.43
CA LEU A 475 33.64 -13.89 -12.42
C LEU A 475 34.70 -14.92 -12.80
N ASP A 476 35.53 -14.65 -13.82
CA ASP A 476 36.59 -15.55 -14.26
C ASP A 476 37.66 -15.72 -13.18
N ARG A 477 38.02 -14.62 -12.48
CA ARG A 477 38.89 -14.69 -11.29
C ARG A 477 38.26 -15.47 -10.15
N ALA A 478 36.96 -15.29 -9.92
CA ALA A 478 36.21 -16.01 -8.90
C ALA A 478 36.06 -17.51 -9.22
N ALA A 479 36.02 -17.91 -10.49
CA ALA A 479 35.88 -19.31 -10.90
C ALA A 479 37.17 -20.14 -10.73
N LYS A 480 38.35 -19.50 -10.69
CA LYS A 480 39.64 -20.20 -10.58
C LYS A 480 39.71 -21.10 -9.34
N ASN A 481 40.13 -22.35 -9.54
CA ASN A 481 40.31 -23.39 -8.51
C ASN A 481 39.02 -23.81 -7.78
N ARG A 482 37.84 -23.61 -8.39
CA ARG A 482 36.54 -23.99 -7.83
C ARG A 482 35.73 -24.77 -8.87
N THR A 483 34.90 -25.71 -8.42
CA THR A 483 33.89 -26.29 -9.31
C THR A 483 32.87 -25.21 -9.61
N THR A 484 32.73 -24.82 -10.88
CA THR A 484 31.90 -23.67 -11.25
C THR A 484 30.81 -24.09 -12.22
N ILE A 485 29.57 -23.72 -11.92
CA ILE A 485 28.42 -23.95 -12.80
C ILE A 485 27.92 -22.60 -13.27
N VAL A 486 27.93 -22.38 -14.58
CA VAL A 486 27.55 -21.10 -15.19
C VAL A 486 26.34 -21.28 -16.08
N ILE A 487 25.28 -20.54 -15.79
CA ILE A 487 24.15 -20.37 -16.70
C ILE A 487 24.39 -19.06 -17.43
N ALA A 488 24.57 -19.12 -18.73
CA ALA A 488 24.81 -17.94 -19.55
C ALA A 488 23.71 -17.75 -20.59
N HIS A 489 23.31 -16.49 -20.76
CA HIS A 489 22.49 -16.05 -21.87
C HIS A 489 23.33 -15.73 -23.11
N ARG A 490 24.63 -15.43 -22.93
CA ARG A 490 25.56 -15.05 -24.00
C ARG A 490 26.61 -16.13 -24.18
N LEU A 491 26.78 -16.65 -25.39
CA LEU A 491 27.70 -17.78 -25.63
C LEU A 491 29.18 -17.35 -25.52
N SER A 492 29.47 -16.05 -25.60
CA SER A 492 30.81 -15.49 -25.44
C SER A 492 31.40 -15.73 -24.05
N THR A 493 30.58 -15.71 -23.00
CA THR A 493 31.03 -15.85 -21.60
C THR A 493 31.29 -17.28 -21.16
N ILE A 494 30.97 -18.26 -22.03
CA ILE A 494 31.09 -19.70 -21.74
C ILE A 494 32.01 -20.42 -22.73
N LYS A 495 32.67 -19.67 -23.63
CA LYS A 495 33.57 -20.22 -24.62
C LYS A 495 34.72 -21.00 -23.98
N ASP A 496 35.22 -20.49 -22.86
CA ASP A 496 36.35 -21.05 -22.11
C ASP A 496 35.91 -22.06 -21.04
N ALA A 497 34.65 -22.49 -21.03
CA ALA A 497 34.17 -23.53 -20.14
C ALA A 497 34.78 -24.90 -20.52
N ASP A 498 35.14 -25.69 -19.50
CA ASP A 498 35.69 -27.04 -19.70
C ASP A 498 34.65 -28.01 -20.30
N LEU A 499 33.37 -27.79 -20.03
CA LEU A 499 32.25 -28.56 -20.57
C LEU A 499 31.05 -27.66 -20.79
N ILE A 500 30.44 -27.74 -21.97
CA ILE A 500 29.21 -27.04 -22.32
C ILE A 500 28.10 -28.07 -22.46
N VAL A 501 26.95 -27.79 -21.85
CA VAL A 501 25.77 -28.66 -21.84
C VAL A 501 24.60 -27.90 -22.45
N VAL A 502 24.07 -28.42 -23.56
CA VAL A 502 22.92 -27.82 -24.25
C VAL A 502 21.63 -28.52 -23.84
N MET A 503 20.71 -27.74 -23.29
CA MET A 503 19.43 -28.20 -22.73
C MET A 503 18.25 -27.72 -23.58
N LYS A 504 17.30 -28.63 -23.86
CA LYS A 504 16.05 -28.32 -24.57
C LYS A 504 14.90 -29.08 -23.94
N LYS A 505 13.87 -28.37 -23.45
CA LYS A 505 12.69 -28.96 -22.80
C LYS A 505 13.03 -29.98 -21.69
N GLY A 506 14.01 -29.67 -20.85
CA GLY A 506 14.33 -30.50 -19.68
C GLY A 506 15.21 -31.72 -19.94
N VAL A 507 15.76 -31.88 -21.14
CA VAL A 507 16.72 -32.94 -21.50
C VAL A 507 17.99 -32.36 -22.10
N ILE A 508 19.10 -33.06 -21.90
CA ILE A 508 20.38 -32.73 -22.55
C ILE A 508 20.34 -33.21 -24.00
N LYS A 509 20.75 -32.34 -24.93
CA LYS A 509 20.86 -32.65 -26.35
C LYS A 509 22.29 -32.91 -26.77
N GLU A 510 23.20 -32.08 -26.30
CA GLU A 510 24.63 -32.13 -26.64
C GLU A 510 25.48 -31.78 -25.41
N MET A 511 26.67 -32.39 -25.35
CA MET A 511 27.70 -32.09 -24.37
C MET A 511 29.08 -32.19 -25.00
N GLY A 512 29.96 -31.25 -24.68
CA GLY A 512 31.34 -31.25 -25.17
C GLY A 512 32.02 -29.91 -24.92
N THR A 513 33.25 -29.78 -25.38
CA THR A 513 33.94 -28.49 -25.42
C THR A 513 33.40 -27.61 -26.56
N HIS A 514 33.67 -26.30 -26.51
CA HIS A 514 33.26 -25.37 -27.56
C HIS A 514 33.65 -25.84 -28.97
N ASN A 515 34.87 -26.36 -29.13
CA ASN A 515 35.38 -26.80 -30.43
C ASN A 515 34.73 -28.12 -30.90
N GLU A 516 34.52 -29.07 -29.99
CA GLU A 516 33.86 -30.34 -30.31
C GLU A 516 32.40 -30.13 -30.74
N LEU A 517 31.67 -29.28 -30.02
CA LEU A 517 30.28 -28.97 -30.33
C LEU A 517 30.11 -28.18 -31.63
N LEU A 518 31.09 -27.31 -31.96
CA LEU A 518 31.13 -26.64 -33.26
C LEU A 518 31.39 -27.60 -34.42
N GLN A 519 32.25 -28.61 -34.22
CA GLN A 519 32.51 -29.64 -35.24
C GLN A 519 31.32 -30.58 -35.41
N ALA A 520 30.58 -30.85 -34.35
CA ALA A 520 29.41 -31.74 -34.36
C ALA A 520 28.20 -31.16 -35.12
N GLN A 521 28.17 -29.85 -35.39
CA GLN A 521 27.08 -29.17 -36.12
C GLN A 521 25.67 -29.46 -35.58
N GLY A 522 25.52 -29.55 -34.25
CA GLY A 522 24.23 -29.75 -33.58
C GLY A 522 23.53 -28.45 -33.12
N GLU A 523 22.63 -28.55 -32.16
CA GLU A 523 21.90 -27.42 -31.56
C GLU A 523 22.84 -26.37 -30.93
N TYR A 524 24.00 -26.75 -30.39
CA TYR A 524 24.99 -25.76 -29.95
C TYR A 524 25.54 -24.97 -31.13
N TYR A 525 25.86 -25.67 -32.22
CA TYR A 525 26.33 -25.05 -33.45
C TYR A 525 25.24 -24.16 -34.04
N ASP A 526 23.97 -24.55 -34.02
CA ASP A 526 22.87 -23.70 -34.45
C ASP A 526 22.75 -22.43 -33.59
N LEU A 527 22.90 -22.54 -32.26
CA LEU A 527 22.92 -21.38 -31.36
C LEU A 527 24.12 -20.47 -31.63
N VAL A 528 25.30 -21.05 -31.89
CA VAL A 528 26.53 -20.31 -32.20
C VAL A 528 26.50 -19.75 -33.61
N GLU A 529 25.91 -20.43 -34.59
CA GLU A 529 25.72 -19.97 -35.97
C GLU A 529 24.66 -18.91 -36.02
N MET A 530 23.57 -19.00 -35.25
CA MET A 530 22.68 -17.85 -35.04
C MET A 530 23.53 -16.67 -34.54
N GLN A 531 24.32 -16.85 -33.47
CA GLN A 531 25.23 -15.81 -32.95
C GLN A 531 26.42 -15.41 -33.86
N LYS A 532 26.83 -16.24 -34.82
CA LYS A 532 27.95 -15.99 -35.76
C LYS A 532 27.46 -15.45 -37.09
N ILE A 533 26.32 -15.87 -37.61
CA ILE A 533 25.63 -15.25 -38.75
C ILE A 533 25.28 -13.80 -38.37
N GLU A 534 24.97 -13.55 -37.11
CA GLU A 534 24.92 -12.22 -36.53
C GLU A 534 26.24 -11.47 -36.54
N LYS A 535 27.36 -12.17 -36.32
CA LYS A 535 28.71 -11.59 -36.23
C LYS A 535 29.36 -11.42 -37.62
N GLN A 536 29.10 -12.31 -38.57
CA GLN A 536 29.50 -12.23 -39.97
C GLN A 536 28.64 -11.23 -40.75
N LYS A 537 27.35 -11.07 -40.43
CA LYS A 537 26.58 -9.91 -40.90
C LYS A 537 27.16 -8.59 -40.38
N LYS A 538 27.83 -8.58 -39.21
CA LYS A 538 28.61 -7.42 -38.72
C LYS A 538 29.93 -7.24 -39.45
N GLU A 539 30.66 -8.31 -39.76
CA GLU A 539 31.97 -8.23 -40.42
C GLU A 539 31.88 -7.95 -41.94
N LEU A 540 30.86 -8.46 -42.64
CA LEU A 540 30.59 -8.13 -44.05
C LEU A 540 30.19 -6.66 -44.25
N ALA A 541 29.53 -6.04 -43.26
CA ALA A 541 29.26 -4.59 -43.26
C ALA A 541 30.52 -3.73 -43.03
N VAL A 542 31.58 -4.33 -42.48
CA VAL A 542 32.88 -3.69 -42.23
C VAL A 542 33.86 -3.92 -43.39
N GLN A 543 33.76 -5.03 -44.14
CA GLN A 543 34.67 -5.33 -45.26
C GLN A 543 34.50 -4.44 -46.50
N ASP A 544 33.33 -3.80 -46.70
CA ASP A 544 33.17 -2.74 -47.72
C ASP A 544 33.98 -1.45 -47.37
N GLN A 545 34.74 -1.43 -46.27
CA GLN A 545 35.67 -0.34 -45.91
C GLN A 545 37.10 -0.53 -46.34
N ALA A 546 37.55 -1.76 -46.57
CA ALA A 546 38.98 -2.06 -46.59
C ALA A 546 39.62 -1.97 -47.99
N ALA A 547 38.94 -1.35 -48.97
CA ALA A 547 39.44 -1.22 -50.34
C ALA A 547 40.09 0.15 -50.66
N SER A 548 40.28 1.02 -49.66
CA SER A 548 41.07 2.25 -49.81
C SER A 548 41.82 2.51 -48.51
N ASP A 549 43.12 2.21 -48.50
CA ASP A 549 44.17 3.00 -47.85
C ASP A 549 45.47 2.16 -47.82
N ASP A 550 46.34 2.41 -48.79
CA ASP A 550 47.77 2.05 -48.74
C ASP A 550 48.55 3.36 -48.53
N GLU A 551 49.08 3.60 -47.32
CA GLU A 551 50.38 4.26 -47.07
C GLU A 551 50.80 4.09 -45.58
N PRO A 552 52.10 4.13 -45.24
CA PRO A 552 52.63 3.54 -44.01
C PRO A 552 52.72 4.51 -42.83
N ASP A 553 52.20 4.11 -41.66
CA ASP A 553 52.30 4.89 -40.42
C ASP A 553 53.59 4.64 -39.64
N GLU A 554 54.28 5.74 -39.31
CA GLU A 554 55.38 5.80 -38.35
C GLU A 554 54.88 5.60 -36.91
N LYS A 555 55.70 4.90 -36.12
CA LYS A 555 55.50 4.63 -34.70
C LYS A 555 55.44 5.91 -33.87
N ALA A 556 54.36 6.10 -33.10
CA ALA A 556 54.33 6.96 -31.93
C ALA A 556 53.70 6.23 -30.74
N GLU A 557 54.52 5.96 -29.72
CA GLU A 557 54.10 5.52 -28.39
C GLU A 557 53.28 6.63 -27.72
N PHE A 558 52.04 6.35 -27.32
CA PHE A 558 51.28 7.20 -26.41
C PHE A 558 51.32 6.60 -25.00
N LEU A 559 52.08 7.28 -24.13
CA LEU A 559 52.18 7.09 -22.69
C LEU A 559 50.88 7.47 -21.98
N GLU A 560 50.61 6.73 -20.91
CA GLU A 560 49.65 7.04 -19.84
C GLU A 560 49.85 8.47 -19.31
N ASP A 561 48.82 9.31 -19.43
CA ASP A 561 48.51 10.29 -18.39
C ASP A 561 47.09 10.83 -18.57
N SER A 562 46.17 10.35 -17.72
CA SER A 562 44.89 11.04 -17.48
C SER A 562 44.55 11.03 -16.00
N VAL A 563 45.47 11.58 -15.20
CA VAL A 563 45.13 12.21 -13.93
C VAL A 563 45.00 13.71 -14.18
N LEU A 564 43.79 14.17 -14.45
CA LEU A 564 43.46 15.60 -14.34
C LEU A 564 42.37 15.78 -13.30
N GLY A 565 42.83 16.22 -12.14
CA GLY A 565 42.00 16.64 -11.02
C GLY A 565 41.02 17.73 -11.43
N LEU A 566 39.89 17.73 -10.73
CA LEU A 566 38.84 18.73 -10.76
C LEU A 566 39.40 20.12 -10.39
N ALA A 567 39.96 20.81 -11.37
CA ALA A 567 40.06 22.26 -11.33
C ALA A 567 38.66 22.83 -11.62
N ARG A 568 38.14 23.63 -10.70
CA ARG A 568 36.93 24.46 -10.88
C ARG A 568 37.12 25.34 -12.13
N SER A 569 36.70 24.84 -13.29
CA SER A 569 36.42 25.67 -14.44
C SER A 569 35.13 26.43 -14.14
N LYS A 570 35.18 27.77 -14.24
CA LYS A 570 33.98 28.62 -14.26
C LYS A 570 33.19 28.25 -15.52
N THR A 571 32.34 27.24 -15.43
CA THR A 571 31.34 26.94 -16.45
C THR A 571 30.40 28.13 -16.55
N THR A 572 30.27 28.64 -17.77
CA THR A 572 29.12 29.43 -18.20
C THR A 572 27.85 28.76 -17.66
N THR A 573 27.14 29.46 -16.77
CA THR A 573 25.89 28.99 -16.18
C THR A 573 24.93 28.60 -17.31
N SER A 574 24.49 27.34 -17.35
CA SER A 574 23.56 26.89 -18.40
C SER A 574 22.30 27.76 -18.38
N VAL A 575 21.70 28.02 -19.54
CA VAL A 575 20.46 28.82 -19.66
C VAL A 575 19.36 28.25 -18.75
N SER A 576 19.22 26.92 -18.70
CA SER A 576 18.28 26.25 -17.78
C SER A 576 18.55 26.53 -16.29
N SER A 577 19.81 26.62 -15.86
CA SER A 577 20.16 26.98 -14.47
C SER A 577 19.93 28.46 -14.15
N MET A 578 20.05 29.36 -15.14
CA MET A 578 19.73 30.78 -14.96
C MET A 578 18.21 31.01 -14.87
N VAL A 579 17.41 30.28 -15.67
CA VAL A 579 15.94 30.31 -15.58
C VAL A 579 15.47 29.77 -14.23
N ILE A 580 16.01 28.64 -13.75
CA ILE A 580 15.68 28.09 -12.43
C ILE A 580 16.11 29.05 -11.30
N ALA A 581 17.29 29.67 -11.39
CA ALA A 581 17.76 30.63 -10.38
C ALA A 581 16.92 31.93 -10.32
N ASN A 582 16.29 32.32 -11.43
CA ASN A 582 15.42 33.49 -11.53
C ASN A 582 13.94 33.18 -11.33
N THR A 583 13.55 31.91 -11.28
CA THR A 583 12.18 31.51 -10.94
C THR A 583 12.07 31.58 -9.42
N PRO A 584 11.14 32.38 -8.85
CA PRO A 584 10.93 32.35 -7.41
C PRO A 584 10.63 30.90 -7.01
N MET A 585 11.43 30.34 -6.09
CA MET A 585 11.09 29.05 -5.46
C MET A 585 9.67 29.22 -4.92
N GLU A 586 8.71 28.51 -5.51
CA GLU A 586 7.39 28.39 -4.93
C GLU A 586 7.60 27.83 -3.53
N GLU A 587 7.31 28.63 -2.51
CA GLU A 587 7.28 28.17 -1.13
C GLU A 587 6.41 26.90 -1.10
N GLU A 588 7.01 25.77 -0.72
CA GLU A 588 6.24 24.57 -0.42
C GLU A 588 5.11 24.97 0.53
N ILE A 589 3.88 24.78 0.08
CA ILE A 589 2.70 25.10 0.88
C ILE A 589 2.71 24.13 2.05
N ASP A 590 3.26 24.60 3.17
CA ASP A 590 3.27 23.99 4.49
C ASP A 590 1.88 23.39 4.78
N ASP A 591 1.86 22.08 5.03
CA ASP A 591 0.66 21.28 5.27
C ASP A 591 -0.16 21.75 6.50
N SER A 592 0.35 22.73 7.26
CA SER A 592 -0.22 23.21 8.51
C SER A 592 -1.15 24.44 8.43
N LYS A 593 -1.38 25.06 7.26
CA LYS A 593 -2.05 26.40 7.21
C LYS A 593 -3.57 26.44 7.43
N TYR A 594 -4.35 25.38 7.17
CA TYR A 594 -5.81 25.49 7.30
C TYR A 594 -6.29 25.33 8.75
N SER A 595 -6.97 26.36 9.26
CA SER A 595 -7.65 26.31 10.56
C SER A 595 -8.82 25.31 10.53
N THR A 596 -9.09 24.63 11.64
CA THR A 596 -10.24 23.70 11.79
C THR A 596 -11.56 24.38 11.43
N TRP A 597 -11.72 25.65 11.81
CA TRP A 597 -12.91 26.44 11.49
C TRP A 597 -13.04 26.67 9.99
N GLU A 598 -11.94 26.99 9.32
CA GLU A 598 -11.93 27.23 7.87
C GLU A 598 -12.31 25.96 7.08
N LEU A 599 -11.85 24.80 7.54
CA LEU A 599 -12.21 23.49 6.97
C LEU A 599 -13.68 23.15 7.24
N PHE A 600 -14.19 23.44 8.44
CA PHE A 600 -15.60 23.25 8.75
C PHE A 600 -16.51 24.13 7.87
N VAL A 601 -16.15 25.40 7.68
CA VAL A 601 -16.87 26.31 6.76
C VAL A 601 -16.80 25.82 5.32
N PHE A 602 -15.66 25.29 4.89
CA PHE A 602 -15.52 24.67 3.57
C PHE A 602 -16.47 23.47 3.39
N LEU A 603 -16.52 22.55 4.35
CA LEU A 603 -17.38 21.36 4.29
C LEU A 603 -18.89 21.72 4.36
N THR A 604 -19.25 22.71 5.16
CA THR A 604 -20.64 23.20 5.24
C THR A 604 -21.07 23.93 3.97
N LYS A 605 -20.18 24.67 3.30
CA LYS A 605 -20.43 25.22 1.96
C LYS A 605 -20.62 24.11 0.92
N LEU A 606 -19.82 23.04 0.99
CA LEU A 606 -19.94 21.92 0.05
C LEU A 606 -21.24 21.11 0.25
N SER A 607 -21.79 21.11 1.47
CA SER A 607 -23.07 20.49 1.84
C SER A 607 -24.25 21.46 1.84
N ALA A 608 -24.12 22.62 1.18
CA ALA A 608 -25.13 23.68 1.24
C ALA A 608 -26.55 23.23 0.82
N ARG A 609 -26.65 22.31 -0.14
CA ARG A 609 -27.93 21.75 -0.62
C ARG A 609 -28.64 20.91 0.47
N GLU A 610 -27.87 20.35 1.39
CA GLU A 610 -28.33 19.49 2.48
C GLU A 610 -28.41 20.25 3.83
N ASN A 611 -28.12 21.56 3.86
CA ASN A 611 -28.15 22.35 5.09
C ASN A 611 -29.51 22.34 5.80
N GLY A 612 -30.62 22.34 5.06
CA GLY A 612 -31.96 22.23 5.65
C GLY A 612 -32.14 20.91 6.42
N VAL A 613 -31.57 19.82 5.91
CA VAL A 613 -31.60 18.51 6.57
C VAL A 613 -30.71 18.52 7.81
N ASN A 614 -29.51 19.11 7.74
CA ASN A 614 -28.62 19.24 8.89
C ASN A 614 -29.21 20.09 10.02
N ILE A 615 -29.93 21.16 9.69
CA ILE A 615 -30.63 22.01 10.68
C ILE A 615 -31.74 21.19 11.36
N LEU A 616 -32.55 20.47 10.59
CA LEU A 616 -33.60 19.60 11.14
C LEU A 616 -32.99 18.50 12.03
N ALA A 617 -31.91 17.86 11.59
CA ALA A 617 -31.20 16.84 12.37
C ALA A 617 -30.64 17.40 13.69
N SER A 618 -30.14 18.64 13.67
CA SER A 618 -29.65 19.35 14.86
C SER A 618 -30.80 19.68 15.82
N PHE A 619 -31.96 20.08 15.30
CA PHE A 619 -33.16 20.30 16.11
C PHE A 619 -33.66 19.01 16.78
N LEU A 620 -33.66 17.88 16.05
CA LEU A 620 -33.98 16.59 16.65
C LEU A 620 -32.94 16.16 17.71
N SER A 621 -31.66 16.47 17.50
CA SER A 621 -30.61 16.25 18.50
C SER A 621 -30.82 17.11 19.75
N LEU A 622 -31.33 18.33 19.60
CA LEU A 622 -31.70 19.19 20.73
C LEU A 622 -32.82 18.56 21.57
N ILE A 623 -33.86 18.02 20.92
CA ILE A 623 -34.95 17.29 21.61
C ILE A 623 -34.39 16.09 22.38
N ASN A 624 -33.46 15.34 21.78
CA ASN A 624 -32.80 14.23 22.46
C ASN A 624 -32.05 14.68 23.73
N GLY A 625 -31.26 15.75 23.64
CA GLY A 625 -30.52 16.30 24.78
C GLY A 625 -31.44 16.75 25.92
N LEU A 626 -32.55 17.43 25.60
CA LEU A 626 -33.57 17.82 26.58
C LEU A 626 -34.27 16.62 27.21
N GLY A 627 -34.37 15.49 26.50
CA GLY A 627 -34.94 14.26 27.02
C GLY A 627 -34.22 13.73 28.27
N PHE A 628 -32.89 13.88 28.34
CA PHE A 628 -32.11 13.48 29.52
C PHE A 628 -32.31 14.41 30.73
N VAL A 629 -32.68 15.67 30.48
CA VAL A 629 -33.06 16.60 31.55
C VAL A 629 -34.45 16.26 32.07
N ALA A 630 -35.39 15.93 31.18
CA ALA A 630 -36.73 15.46 31.53
C ALA A 630 -36.67 14.16 32.35
N LEU A 631 -35.76 13.24 32.01
CA LEU A 631 -35.48 12.03 32.79
C LEU A 631 -35.14 12.36 34.25
N GLY A 632 -34.26 13.33 34.51
CA GLY A 632 -33.90 13.74 35.86
C GLY A 632 -35.10 14.29 36.65
N PHE A 633 -35.98 15.04 35.99
CA PHE A 633 -37.23 15.54 36.57
C PHE A 633 -38.22 14.42 36.91
N PHE A 634 -38.51 13.53 35.96
CA PHE A 634 -39.42 12.41 36.19
C PHE A 634 -38.90 11.47 37.28
N TYR A 635 -37.60 11.22 37.29
CA TYR A 635 -36.98 10.38 38.32
C TYR A 635 -37.06 11.01 39.70
N GLY A 636 -36.71 12.29 39.82
CA GLY A 636 -36.81 13.01 41.09
C GLY A 636 -38.25 13.07 41.62
N ALA A 637 -39.23 13.27 40.74
CA ALA A 637 -40.64 13.34 41.13
C ALA A 637 -41.22 11.98 41.53
N ALA A 638 -40.84 10.91 40.82
CA ALA A 638 -41.21 9.55 41.20
C ALA A 638 -40.61 9.15 42.56
N VAL A 639 -39.39 9.58 42.88
CA VAL A 639 -38.77 9.33 44.19
C VAL A 639 -39.40 10.18 45.29
N GLU A 640 -39.78 11.43 45.01
CA GLU A 640 -40.51 12.30 45.95
C GLU A 640 -41.93 11.78 46.23
N ALA A 641 -42.60 11.16 45.26
CA ALA A 641 -43.87 10.48 45.51
C ALA A 641 -43.71 9.41 46.60
N TYR A 642 -42.64 8.60 46.56
CA TYR A 642 -42.38 7.59 47.58
C TYR A 642 -42.12 8.15 48.99
N THR A 643 -41.83 9.44 49.17
CA THR A 643 -41.66 10.02 50.52
C THR A 643 -42.99 10.30 51.22
N HIS A 644 -44.13 10.21 50.52
CA HIS A 644 -45.48 10.45 51.06
C HIS A 644 -46.18 9.18 51.59
N ILE A 645 -45.47 8.06 51.70
CA ILE A 645 -45.97 6.82 52.33
C ILE A 645 -46.29 7.13 53.81
N PRO A 646 -47.50 6.79 54.33
CA PRO A 646 -48.39 5.70 53.88
C PRO A 646 -49.60 6.05 52.99
N ASP A 647 -49.72 7.27 52.43
CA ASP A 647 -50.84 7.60 51.52
C ASP A 647 -50.68 6.91 50.15
N PHE A 648 -51.08 5.64 50.07
CA PHE A 648 -50.88 4.82 48.89
C PHE A 648 -51.74 5.23 47.68
N ASP A 649 -52.86 5.93 47.88
CA ASP A 649 -53.72 6.34 46.77
C ASP A 649 -53.11 7.54 46.04
N TYR A 650 -52.57 8.52 46.79
CA TYR A 650 -51.76 9.59 46.22
C TYR A 650 -50.51 9.06 45.51
N VAL A 651 -49.76 8.16 46.18
CA VAL A 651 -48.51 7.57 45.63
C VAL A 651 -48.79 6.79 44.34
N ASN A 652 -49.85 5.96 44.29
CA ASN A 652 -50.20 5.22 43.07
C ASN A 652 -50.63 6.16 41.94
N SER A 653 -51.39 7.22 42.24
CA SER A 653 -51.82 8.19 41.23
C SER A 653 -50.63 8.91 40.60
N GLU A 654 -49.74 9.48 41.42
CA GLU A 654 -48.56 10.19 40.90
C GLU A 654 -47.58 9.26 40.18
N ILE A 655 -47.33 8.04 40.69
CA ILE A 655 -46.41 7.12 40.03
C ILE A 655 -46.98 6.59 38.71
N ASN A 656 -48.28 6.32 38.60
CA ASN A 656 -48.89 5.95 37.32
C ASN A 656 -48.76 7.07 36.28
N LYS A 657 -48.92 8.34 36.70
CA LYS A 657 -48.70 9.51 35.86
C LYS A 657 -47.24 9.61 35.39
N TYR A 658 -46.26 9.49 36.29
CA TYR A 658 -44.84 9.53 35.92
C TYR A 658 -44.39 8.31 35.09
N ALA A 659 -44.94 7.12 35.33
CA ALA A 659 -44.71 5.94 34.49
C ALA A 659 -45.22 6.17 33.05
N GLY A 660 -46.40 6.79 32.89
CA GLY A 660 -46.90 7.22 31.58
C GLY A 660 -46.00 8.27 30.91
N LEU A 661 -45.44 9.21 31.68
CA LEU A 661 -44.50 10.21 31.17
C LEU A 661 -43.15 9.59 30.76
N PHE A 662 -42.63 8.59 31.48
CA PHE A 662 -41.44 7.83 31.05
C PHE A 662 -41.70 7.08 29.74
N PHE A 663 -42.88 6.47 29.59
CA PHE A 663 -43.27 5.84 28.33
C PHE A 663 -43.34 6.85 27.17
N MET A 664 -43.96 8.01 27.38
CA MET A 664 -44.00 9.09 26.38
C MET A 664 -42.59 9.57 26.02
N LEU A 665 -41.74 9.78 27.01
CA LEU A 665 -40.33 10.17 26.82
C LEU A 665 -39.57 9.13 26.00
N SER A 666 -39.82 7.84 26.24
CA SER A 666 -39.21 6.76 25.48
C SER A 666 -39.52 6.86 23.99
N ILE A 667 -40.76 7.18 23.61
CA ILE A 667 -41.17 7.33 22.22
C ILE A 667 -40.53 8.57 21.61
N VAL A 668 -40.65 9.72 22.28
CA VAL A 668 -40.13 11.01 21.77
C VAL A 668 -38.62 10.95 21.57
N VAL A 669 -37.87 10.49 22.58
CA VAL A 669 -36.41 10.42 22.51
C VAL A 669 -35.95 9.39 21.48
N SER A 670 -36.63 8.24 21.35
CA SER A 670 -36.29 7.23 20.36
C SER A 670 -36.55 7.71 18.93
N MET A 671 -37.68 8.38 18.69
CA MET A 671 -37.98 8.99 17.39
C MET A 671 -37.00 10.12 17.05
N ALA A 672 -36.69 11.00 18.02
CA ALA A 672 -35.74 12.08 17.85
C ALA A 672 -34.32 11.55 17.55
N THR A 673 -33.88 10.51 18.26
CA THR A 673 -32.58 9.87 18.04
C THR A 673 -32.51 9.20 16.67
N SER A 674 -33.55 8.45 16.28
CA SER A 674 -33.56 7.76 14.98
C SER A 674 -33.60 8.76 13.84
N GLY A 675 -34.44 9.79 13.95
CA GLY A 675 -34.57 10.84 12.95
C GLY A 675 -33.27 11.64 12.80
N SER A 676 -32.69 12.08 13.92
CA SER A 676 -31.42 12.83 13.90
C SER A 676 -30.30 12.02 13.24
N GLN A 677 -30.10 10.75 13.66
CA GLN A 677 -29.05 9.91 13.10
C GLN A 677 -29.28 9.56 11.63
N ALA A 678 -30.54 9.30 11.21
CA ALA A 678 -30.86 9.01 9.82
C ALA A 678 -30.61 10.23 8.92
N LEU A 679 -31.03 11.43 9.36
CA LEU A 679 -30.84 12.67 8.60
C LEU A 679 -29.36 13.08 8.51
N PHE A 680 -28.60 12.95 9.61
CA PHE A 680 -27.15 13.17 9.59
C PHE A 680 -26.43 12.17 8.69
N SER A 681 -26.81 10.89 8.74
CA SER A 681 -26.25 9.86 7.85
C SER A 681 -26.56 10.15 6.38
N TYR A 682 -27.79 10.57 6.08
CA TYR A 682 -28.19 10.96 4.73
C TYR A 682 -27.35 12.13 4.19
N ALA A 683 -27.24 13.22 4.95
CA ALA A 683 -26.45 14.38 4.55
C ALA A 683 -24.97 14.04 4.37
N SER A 684 -24.44 13.17 5.22
CA SER A 684 -23.04 12.72 5.17
C SER A 684 -22.74 11.85 3.94
N GLN A 685 -23.58 10.86 3.63
CA GLN A 685 -23.38 10.00 2.45
C GLN A 685 -23.44 10.80 1.13
N LYS A 686 -24.36 11.77 1.04
CA LYS A 686 -24.42 12.72 -0.09
C LYS A 686 -23.15 13.56 -0.22
N LEU A 687 -22.64 14.06 0.91
CA LEU A 687 -21.40 14.83 0.94
C LEU A 687 -20.21 13.96 0.52
N VAL A 688 -20.11 12.72 0.99
CA VAL A 688 -19.04 11.79 0.62
C VAL A 688 -19.05 11.49 -0.87
N ARG A 689 -20.21 11.21 -1.49
CA ARG A 689 -20.31 11.08 -2.97
C ARG A 689 -19.80 12.33 -3.67
N ARG A 690 -20.28 13.51 -3.26
CA ARG A 690 -19.90 14.79 -3.88
C ARG A 690 -18.41 15.03 -3.77
N ILE A 691 -17.81 14.75 -2.62
CA ILE A 691 -16.36 14.87 -2.41
C ILE A 691 -15.61 13.89 -3.30
N ARG A 692 -15.97 12.59 -3.29
CA ARG A 692 -15.33 11.59 -4.14
C ARG A 692 -15.36 11.98 -5.62
N TYR A 693 -16.52 12.44 -6.10
CA TYR A 693 -16.68 12.89 -7.47
C TYR A 693 -15.83 14.13 -7.78
N LEU A 694 -15.90 15.19 -6.95
CA LEU A 694 -15.14 16.42 -7.17
C LEU A 694 -13.64 16.20 -7.06
N THR A 695 -13.19 15.43 -6.07
CA THR A 695 -11.79 15.07 -5.89
C THR A 695 -11.29 14.23 -7.05
N PHE A 696 -12.04 13.21 -7.50
CA PHE A 696 -11.65 12.41 -8.65
C PHE A 696 -11.55 13.26 -9.92
N ARG A 697 -12.56 14.09 -10.20
CA ARG A 697 -12.55 15.00 -11.34
C ARG A 697 -11.37 15.98 -11.29
N GLN A 698 -11.07 16.50 -10.10
CA GLN A 698 -9.94 17.41 -9.90
C GLN A 698 -8.58 16.73 -10.06
N ILE A 699 -8.45 15.46 -9.64
CA ILE A 699 -7.26 14.64 -9.92
C ILE A 699 -7.09 14.52 -11.43
N LEU A 700 -8.13 14.11 -12.17
CA LEU A 700 -8.05 13.96 -13.63
C LEU A 700 -7.74 15.27 -14.38
N ARG A 701 -8.05 16.41 -13.77
CA ARG A 701 -7.72 17.74 -14.31
C ARG A 701 -6.23 18.09 -14.15
N GLN A 702 -5.53 17.57 -13.14
CA GLN A 702 -4.13 17.92 -12.88
C GLN A 702 -3.21 17.56 -14.05
N ASP A 703 -2.08 18.25 -14.19
CA ASP A 703 -1.07 17.95 -15.22
C ASP A 703 -0.22 16.72 -14.85
N ILE A 704 0.51 16.15 -15.82
CA ILE A 704 1.35 14.96 -15.57
C ILE A 704 2.45 15.26 -14.55
N GLU A 705 2.92 16.51 -14.46
CA GLU A 705 3.84 16.96 -13.42
C GLU A 705 3.31 16.67 -12.00
N PHE A 706 2.02 16.85 -11.74
CA PHE A 706 1.42 16.50 -10.45
C PHE A 706 1.57 15.00 -10.12
N PHE A 707 1.38 14.12 -11.10
CA PHE A 707 1.42 12.66 -10.93
C PHE A 707 2.84 12.09 -10.85
N ASP A 708 3.84 12.80 -11.38
CA ASP A 708 5.24 12.37 -11.28
C ASP A 708 5.81 12.61 -9.87
N ARG A 709 5.20 13.46 -9.04
CA ARG A 709 5.66 13.73 -7.66
C ARG A 709 5.52 12.49 -6.79
N ASP A 710 6.56 12.20 -5.99
CA ASP A 710 6.60 11.03 -5.10
C ASP A 710 5.43 10.98 -4.09
N GLU A 711 4.84 12.14 -3.74
CA GLU A 711 3.67 12.25 -2.87
C GLU A 711 2.38 11.73 -3.51
N ASN A 712 2.27 11.82 -4.84
CA ASN A 712 1.04 11.63 -5.60
C ASN A 712 1.01 10.28 -6.33
N THR A 713 1.47 9.22 -5.65
CA THR A 713 1.38 7.85 -6.19
C THR A 713 -0.08 7.45 -6.46
N THR A 714 -0.29 6.57 -7.43
CA THR A 714 -1.61 6.00 -7.75
C THR A 714 -2.29 5.40 -6.52
N GLY A 715 -1.55 4.64 -5.72
CA GLY A 715 -2.02 4.07 -4.44
C GLY A 715 -2.38 5.15 -3.41
N GLY A 716 -1.60 6.23 -3.33
CA GLY A 716 -1.88 7.37 -2.44
C GLY A 716 -3.18 8.09 -2.82
N LEU A 717 -3.36 8.41 -4.10
CA LEU A 717 -4.55 9.12 -4.61
C LEU A 717 -5.82 8.26 -4.52
N THR A 718 -5.74 6.96 -4.80
CA THR A 718 -6.86 6.01 -4.61
C THR A 718 -7.21 5.84 -3.13
N THR A 719 -6.21 5.83 -2.25
CA THR A 719 -6.42 5.83 -0.79
C THR A 719 -7.08 7.12 -0.31
N MET A 720 -6.71 8.27 -0.88
CA MET A 720 -7.37 9.56 -0.61
C MET A 720 -8.85 9.54 -1.06
N LEU A 721 -9.17 8.96 -2.22
CA LEU A 721 -10.55 8.82 -2.70
C LEU A 721 -11.39 7.83 -1.87
N SER A 722 -10.78 6.77 -1.36
CA SER A 722 -11.45 5.78 -0.52
C SER A 722 -11.56 6.24 0.92
N GLN A 723 -10.44 6.19 1.64
CA GLN A 723 -10.31 6.43 3.07
C GLN A 723 -10.36 7.92 3.40
N GLY A 724 -9.72 8.78 2.59
CA GLY A 724 -9.73 10.23 2.82
C GLY A 724 -11.13 10.82 2.74
N ALA A 725 -11.89 10.49 1.69
CA ALA A 725 -13.28 10.94 1.56
C ALA A 725 -14.19 10.38 2.67
N GLN A 726 -14.00 9.12 3.10
CA GLN A 726 -14.78 8.53 4.19
C GLN A 726 -14.41 9.14 5.55
N ALA A 727 -13.16 9.53 5.77
CA ALA A 727 -12.73 10.17 7.01
C ALA A 727 -13.47 11.48 7.30
N ILE A 728 -14.03 12.16 6.27
CA ILE A 728 -14.82 13.39 6.44
C ILE A 728 -16.11 13.17 7.25
N GLU A 729 -16.60 11.94 7.32
CA GLU A 729 -17.69 11.57 8.24
C GLU A 729 -17.33 11.79 9.72
N GLY A 730 -16.04 11.97 10.07
CA GLY A 730 -15.62 12.32 11.43
C GLY A 730 -15.90 13.78 11.83
N LEU A 731 -15.98 14.70 10.87
CA LEU A 731 -16.36 16.11 11.09
C LEU A 731 -17.82 16.41 10.72
N THR A 732 -18.49 15.46 10.07
CA THR A 732 -19.88 15.58 9.61
C THR A 732 -20.68 14.35 10.09
N GLY A 733 -21.91 14.14 9.61
CA GLY A 733 -22.63 12.88 9.84
C GLY A 733 -22.92 12.51 11.29
N ALA A 734 -22.91 11.20 11.59
CA ALA A 734 -23.35 10.66 12.87
C ALA A 734 -22.45 11.09 14.03
N THR A 735 -21.13 11.19 13.82
CA THR A 735 -20.17 11.65 14.83
C THR A 735 -20.44 13.09 15.22
N PHE A 736 -20.64 13.98 14.24
CA PHE A 736 -21.05 15.36 14.51
C PHE A 736 -22.38 15.44 15.26
N GLY A 737 -23.36 14.61 14.87
CA GLY A 737 -24.64 14.50 15.58
C GLY A 737 -24.49 14.10 17.05
N GLN A 738 -23.61 13.13 17.36
CA GLN A 738 -23.34 12.71 18.73
C GLN A 738 -22.61 13.78 19.55
N ILE A 739 -21.69 14.54 18.93
CA ILE A 739 -21.03 15.67 19.56
C ILE A 739 -22.06 16.76 19.90
N MET A 740 -22.93 17.12 18.94
CA MET A 740 -24.00 18.08 19.16
C MET A 740 -24.93 17.62 20.28
N ASN A 741 -25.35 16.36 20.27
CA ASN A 741 -26.16 15.77 21.34
C ASN A 741 -25.49 15.91 22.71
N SER A 742 -24.22 15.51 22.81
CA SER A 742 -23.46 15.57 24.06
C SER A 742 -23.29 16.99 24.58
N VAL A 743 -22.98 17.95 23.69
CA VAL A 743 -22.92 19.38 24.04
C VAL A 743 -24.28 19.87 24.53
N MET A 744 -25.36 19.49 23.87
CA MET A 744 -26.71 19.87 24.29
C MET A 744 -27.08 19.28 25.66
N ILE A 745 -26.71 18.03 25.96
CA ILE A 745 -26.92 17.40 27.27
C ILE A 745 -26.16 18.18 28.35
N ILE A 746 -24.89 18.53 28.11
CA ILE A 746 -24.07 19.29 29.07
C ILE A 746 -24.67 20.69 29.32
N LEU A 747 -25.03 21.41 28.25
CA LEU A 747 -25.55 22.77 28.34
C LEU A 747 -26.93 22.81 29.00
N SER A 748 -27.88 22.04 28.49
CA SER A 748 -29.24 21.97 29.05
C SER A 748 -29.20 21.47 30.49
N GLY A 749 -28.33 20.51 30.78
CA GLY A 749 -28.20 19.95 32.10
C GLY A 749 -27.59 20.88 33.14
N SER A 750 -26.52 21.59 32.75
CA SER A 750 -25.90 22.61 33.60
C SER A 750 -26.86 23.78 33.85
N LEU A 751 -27.58 24.21 32.81
CA LEU A 751 -28.55 25.30 32.91
C LEU A 751 -29.68 24.95 33.90
N VAL A 752 -30.31 23.79 33.76
CA VAL A 752 -31.39 23.37 34.65
C VAL A 752 -30.89 23.16 36.09
N SER A 753 -29.70 22.59 36.28
CA SER A 753 -29.13 22.44 37.62
C SER A 753 -28.81 23.79 38.29
N LEU A 754 -28.37 24.79 37.53
CA LEU A 754 -28.14 26.15 38.04
C LEU A 754 -29.45 26.87 38.39
N ILE A 755 -30.50 26.71 37.58
CA ILE A 755 -31.80 27.36 37.83
C ILE A 755 -32.46 26.78 39.09
N ILE A 756 -32.46 25.45 39.23
CA ILE A 756 -33.19 24.79 40.33
C ILE A 756 -32.35 24.67 41.60
N THR A 757 -31.04 24.38 41.47
CA THR A 757 -30.15 24.06 42.60
C THR A 757 -28.79 24.74 42.47
N TRP A 758 -28.74 26.06 42.35
CA TRP A 758 -27.51 26.77 42.03
C TRP A 758 -26.29 26.43 42.92
N LYS A 759 -26.46 26.17 44.23
CA LYS A 759 -25.35 25.81 45.13
C LYS A 759 -24.76 24.42 44.79
N LEU A 760 -25.62 23.43 44.57
CA LEU A 760 -25.20 22.07 44.21
C LEU A 760 -24.72 22.01 42.74
N GLY A 761 -25.38 22.75 41.86
CA GLY A 761 -25.03 22.91 40.46
C GLY A 761 -23.61 23.44 40.28
N LEU A 762 -23.22 24.50 41.00
CA LEU A 762 -21.86 25.05 40.94
C LEU A 762 -20.79 24.03 41.36
N VAL A 763 -21.04 23.24 42.40
CA VAL A 763 -20.09 22.21 42.87
C VAL A 763 -19.95 21.07 41.86
N CYS A 764 -21.03 20.66 41.21
CA CYS A 764 -20.95 19.59 40.23
C CYS A 764 -20.37 20.09 38.90
N ILE A 765 -20.70 21.32 38.48
CA ILE A 765 -20.12 21.95 37.29
C ILE A 765 -18.61 22.13 37.46
N SER A 766 -18.11 22.48 38.65
CA SER A 766 -16.67 22.59 38.89
C SER A 766 -15.92 21.24 38.79
N THR A 767 -16.64 20.12 38.94
CA THR A 767 -16.07 18.77 38.75
C THR A 767 -16.08 18.29 37.29
N MET A 768 -16.89 18.90 36.41
CA MET A 768 -16.96 18.52 34.99
C MET A 768 -15.62 18.70 34.25
N PRO A 769 -14.88 19.82 34.39
CA PRO A 769 -13.55 19.98 33.79
C PRO A 769 -12.56 18.89 34.22
N ILE A 770 -12.67 18.38 35.45
CA ILE A 770 -11.79 17.33 35.97
C ILE A 770 -12.07 16.01 35.25
N LEU A 771 -13.34 15.66 35.03
CA LEU A 771 -13.73 14.46 34.27
C LEU A 771 -13.38 14.56 32.79
N ILE A 772 -13.62 15.72 32.18
CA ILE A 772 -13.24 16.00 30.79
C ILE A 772 -11.72 15.93 30.64
N GLY A 773 -10.97 16.55 31.56
CA GLY A 773 -9.52 16.48 31.60
C GLY A 773 -9.01 15.05 31.74
N GLY A 774 -9.57 14.26 32.66
CA GLY A 774 -9.24 12.85 32.84
C GLY A 774 -9.48 12.01 31.57
N ALA A 775 -10.63 12.20 30.91
CA ALA A 775 -10.95 11.55 29.64
C ALA A 775 -9.99 11.99 28.52
N PHE A 776 -9.64 13.28 28.46
CA PHE A 776 -8.70 13.83 27.48
C PHE A 776 -7.31 13.23 27.67
N PHE A 777 -6.75 13.26 28.88
CA PHE A 777 -5.43 12.71 29.16
C PHE A 777 -5.37 11.21 28.89
N ARG A 778 -6.43 10.46 29.23
CA ARG A 778 -6.54 9.03 28.87
C ARG A 778 -6.41 8.83 27.36
N LEU A 779 -7.16 9.58 26.57
CA LEU A 779 -7.15 9.44 25.10
C LEU A 779 -5.85 9.93 24.47
N TRP A 780 -5.32 11.06 24.94
CA TRP A 780 -4.06 11.64 24.47
C TRP A 780 -2.90 10.66 24.66
N ILE A 781 -2.79 10.05 25.83
CA ILE A 781 -1.73 9.08 26.10
C ILE A 781 -1.94 7.78 25.33
N LEU A 782 -3.19 7.30 25.21
CA LEU A 782 -3.47 6.12 24.39
C LEU A 782 -3.05 6.36 22.94
N ALA A 783 -3.32 7.54 22.38
CA ALA A 783 -2.90 7.92 21.04
C ALA A 783 -1.37 8.03 20.91
N GLN A 784 -0.70 8.68 21.87
CA GLN A 784 0.76 8.78 21.90
C GLN A 784 1.43 7.40 22.02
N PHE A 785 0.85 6.52 22.83
CA PHE A 785 1.28 5.13 22.98
C PHE A 785 1.13 4.34 21.69
N GLN A 786 -0.03 4.41 21.03
CA GLN A 786 -0.27 3.76 19.74
C GLN A 786 0.71 4.27 18.67
N GLY A 787 0.98 5.58 18.64
CA GLY A 787 1.96 6.18 17.73
C GLY A 787 3.39 5.71 17.99
N ASN A 788 3.86 5.80 19.23
CA ASN A 788 5.19 5.35 19.61
C ASN A 788 5.38 3.85 19.36
N MET A 789 4.36 3.04 19.65
CA MET A 789 4.38 1.60 19.41
C MET A 789 4.40 1.28 17.91
N LYS A 790 3.64 2.00 17.07
CA LYS A 790 3.68 1.85 15.62
C LYS A 790 5.07 2.19 15.06
N ASN A 791 5.67 3.28 15.52
CA ASN A 791 7.00 3.72 15.07
C ASN A 791 8.09 2.73 15.52
N ALA A 792 8.05 2.26 16.77
CA ALA A 792 9.00 1.27 17.28
C ALA A 792 8.85 -0.10 16.57
N ASN A 793 7.61 -0.53 16.28
CA ASN A 793 7.34 -1.73 15.49
C ASN A 793 7.86 -1.63 14.05
N GLN A 794 7.89 -0.43 13.47
CA GLN A 794 8.17 -0.25 12.04
C GLN A 794 9.58 -0.71 11.67
N GLN A 795 10.58 -0.46 12.53
CA GLN A 795 11.97 -0.88 12.28
C GLN A 795 12.14 -2.40 12.33
N ALA A 796 11.58 -3.05 13.36
CA ALA A 796 11.60 -4.50 13.47
C ALA A 796 10.86 -5.15 12.29
N ASN A 797 9.67 -4.63 11.97
CA ASN A 797 8.88 -5.12 10.84
C ASN A 797 9.59 -4.91 9.51
N SER A 798 10.21 -3.75 9.25
CA SER A 798 10.94 -3.52 7.99
C SER A 798 12.10 -4.49 7.82
N TYR A 799 12.86 -4.75 8.89
CA TYR A 799 13.98 -5.69 8.87
C TYR A 799 13.52 -7.14 8.59
N ALA A 800 12.44 -7.57 9.24
CA ALA A 800 11.86 -8.89 8.99
C ALA A 800 11.27 -8.99 7.57
N CYS A 801 10.63 -7.94 7.07
CA CYS A 801 10.09 -7.90 5.71
C CYS A 801 11.18 -7.98 4.65
N GLU A 802 12.27 -7.23 4.81
CA GLU A 802 13.43 -7.30 3.94
C GLU A 802 14.01 -8.72 3.88
N SER A 803 14.18 -9.34 5.04
CA SER A 803 14.69 -10.71 5.15
C SER A 803 13.76 -11.74 4.49
N ALA A 804 12.44 -11.57 4.63
CA ALA A 804 11.45 -12.44 3.99
C ALA A 804 11.38 -12.24 2.46
N THR A 805 11.55 -11.01 1.96
CA THR A 805 11.62 -10.73 0.52
C THR A 805 12.89 -11.29 -0.10
N ALA A 806 14.02 -11.16 0.60
CA ALA A 806 15.32 -11.70 0.18
C ALA A 806 15.56 -13.15 0.63
N ILE A 807 14.50 -13.94 0.88
CA ILE A 807 14.61 -15.26 1.54
C ILE A 807 15.59 -16.21 0.85
N ARG A 808 15.60 -16.25 -0.50
CA ARG A 808 16.54 -17.11 -1.26
C ARG A 808 18.00 -16.77 -0.93
N THR A 809 18.31 -15.48 -0.81
CA THR A 809 19.65 -14.98 -0.43
C THR A 809 19.96 -15.22 1.05
N VAL A 810 18.97 -15.08 1.93
CA VAL A 810 19.14 -15.38 3.36
C VAL A 810 19.45 -16.87 3.57
N LEU A 811 18.73 -17.76 2.87
CA LEU A 811 18.93 -19.20 2.93
C LEU A 811 20.25 -19.65 2.31
N SER A 812 20.65 -19.09 1.16
CA SER A 812 21.92 -19.42 0.51
C SER A 812 23.13 -18.99 1.36
N LEU A 813 23.02 -17.86 2.07
CA LEU A 813 24.05 -17.38 2.99
C LEU A 813 23.98 -18.02 4.39
N THR A 814 23.00 -18.90 4.65
CA THR A 814 22.76 -19.55 5.95
C THR A 814 22.59 -18.58 7.14
N ARG A 815 21.93 -17.45 6.86
CA ARG A 815 21.77 -16.30 7.79
C ARG A 815 20.55 -16.37 8.69
N GLU A 816 19.80 -17.46 8.68
CA GLU A 816 18.53 -17.55 9.38
C GLU A 816 18.68 -17.26 10.89
N LYS A 817 19.74 -17.76 11.52
CA LYS A 817 20.03 -17.52 12.95
C LYS A 817 20.39 -16.06 13.25
N ASP A 818 21.24 -15.44 12.42
CA ASP A 818 21.64 -14.03 12.55
C ASP A 818 20.43 -13.08 12.45
N VAL A 819 19.55 -13.34 11.46
CA VAL A 819 18.31 -12.58 11.30
C VAL A 819 17.40 -12.72 12.53
N LEU A 820 17.26 -13.93 13.07
CA LEU A 820 16.44 -14.17 14.26
C LEU A 820 17.00 -13.49 15.50
N GLU A 821 18.29 -13.56 15.75
CA GLU A 821 18.91 -12.90 16.91
C GLU A 821 18.82 -11.38 16.84
N LYS A 822 19.03 -10.79 15.66
CA LYS A 822 18.88 -9.34 15.46
C LYS A 822 17.41 -8.92 15.62
N TYR A 823 16.47 -9.73 15.13
CA TYR A 823 15.04 -9.47 15.31
C TYR A 823 14.60 -9.60 16.78
N HIS A 824 15.10 -10.61 17.51
CA HIS A 824 14.84 -10.79 18.94
C HIS A 824 15.31 -9.58 19.75
N ARG A 825 16.54 -9.08 19.49
CA ARG A 825 17.08 -7.87 20.11
C ARG A 825 16.21 -6.64 19.84
N ASN A 826 15.72 -6.48 18.61
CA ASN A 826 14.83 -5.37 18.25
C ASN A 826 13.48 -5.43 19.00
N ILE A 827 12.91 -6.63 19.17
CA ILE A 827 11.67 -6.84 19.95
C ILE A 827 11.90 -6.54 21.45
N ASP A 828 13.01 -6.99 22.01
CA ASP A 828 13.35 -6.72 23.42
C ASP A 828 13.58 -5.23 23.70
N GLU A 829 14.29 -4.55 22.81
CA GLU A 829 14.46 -3.10 22.89
C GLU A 829 13.12 -2.37 22.79
N GLN A 830 12.25 -2.81 21.88
CA GLN A 830 10.90 -2.29 21.77
C GLN A 830 10.11 -2.43 23.08
N HIS A 831 10.16 -3.60 23.74
CA HIS A 831 9.51 -3.83 25.03
C HIS A 831 10.07 -2.90 26.13
N ARG A 832 11.39 -2.66 26.14
CA ARG A 832 12.01 -1.73 27.09
C ARG A 832 11.53 -0.30 26.89
N ILE A 833 11.39 0.14 25.64
CA ILE A 833 10.93 1.49 25.28
C ILE A 833 9.43 1.67 25.56
N SER A 834 8.59 0.64 25.38
CA SER A 834 7.14 0.75 25.52
C SER A 834 6.64 0.73 26.97
N ARG A 835 7.34 0.04 27.89
CA ARG A 835 6.96 -0.09 29.31
C ARG A 835 6.70 1.22 30.05
N PRO A 836 7.59 2.23 30.03
CA PRO A 836 7.34 3.48 30.75
C PRO A 836 6.12 4.24 30.20
N ALA A 837 5.88 4.18 28.89
CA ALA A 837 4.68 4.77 28.28
C ALA A 837 3.41 4.02 28.70
N THR A 838 3.45 2.68 28.72
CA THR A 838 2.35 1.82 29.18
C THR A 838 2.01 2.12 30.65
N ASN A 839 3.01 2.25 31.51
CA ASN A 839 2.80 2.54 32.92
C ASN A 839 2.13 3.92 33.12
N LYS A 840 2.62 4.96 32.44
CA LYS A 840 2.01 6.30 32.49
C LYS A 840 0.54 6.28 32.03
N SER A 841 0.24 5.55 30.95
CA SER A 841 -1.12 5.39 30.43
C SER A 841 -2.05 4.69 31.43
N ALA A 842 -1.58 3.59 32.01
CA ALA A 842 -2.34 2.81 32.97
C ALA A 842 -2.67 3.60 34.24
N ILE A 843 -1.71 4.39 34.76
CA ILE A 843 -1.93 5.22 35.95
C ILE A 843 -3.06 6.22 35.70
N LEU A 844 -3.02 6.92 34.57
CA LEU A 844 -4.02 7.93 34.23
C LEU A 844 -5.38 7.31 33.91
N TYR A 845 -5.40 6.11 33.32
CA TYR A 845 -6.63 5.32 33.20
C TYR A 845 -7.25 5.01 34.57
N GLY A 846 -6.45 4.51 35.52
CA GLY A 846 -6.91 4.24 36.89
C GLY A 846 -7.45 5.50 37.58
N ILE A 847 -6.71 6.62 37.50
CA ILE A 847 -7.16 7.91 38.06
C ILE A 847 -8.49 8.33 37.46
N SER A 848 -8.66 8.21 36.14
CA SER A 848 -9.89 8.60 35.45
C SER A 848 -11.10 7.78 35.93
N GLN A 849 -10.95 6.48 36.18
CA GLN A 849 -12.05 5.62 36.66
C GLN A 849 -12.39 5.93 38.13
N GLY A 850 -11.38 5.99 39.01
CA GLY A 850 -11.59 6.26 40.43
C GLY A 850 -12.17 7.66 40.72
N THR A 851 -11.80 8.67 39.92
CA THR A 851 -12.30 10.05 40.05
C THR A 851 -13.82 10.14 39.91
N GLN A 852 -14.44 9.26 39.11
CA GLN A 852 -15.89 9.22 38.95
C GLN A 852 -16.61 8.92 40.27
N PHE A 853 -16.13 7.95 41.04
CA PHE A 853 -16.68 7.62 42.36
C PHE A 853 -16.43 8.72 43.40
N LEU A 854 -15.30 9.41 43.33
CA LEU A 854 -15.01 10.56 44.20
C LEU A 854 -16.00 11.70 43.97
N ILE A 855 -16.34 11.97 42.71
CA ILE A 855 -17.33 12.99 42.34
C ILE A 855 -18.74 12.59 42.80
N TYR A 856 -19.12 11.32 42.65
CA TYR A 856 -20.38 10.82 43.20
C TYR A 856 -20.43 11.00 44.72
N GLY A 857 -19.35 10.66 45.42
CA GLY A 857 -19.24 10.87 46.86
C GLY A 857 -19.37 12.34 47.27
N LEU A 858 -18.74 13.25 46.53
CA LEU A 858 -18.82 14.70 46.77
C LEU A 858 -20.25 15.22 46.55
N ALA A 859 -20.89 14.85 45.44
CA ALA A 859 -22.26 15.25 45.12
C ALA A 859 -23.26 14.77 46.18
N TYR A 860 -23.15 13.51 46.63
CA TYR A 860 -23.97 12.96 47.72
C TYR A 860 -23.68 13.63 49.06
N TRP A 861 -22.41 13.81 49.43
CA TRP A 861 -22.03 14.41 50.71
C TRP A 861 -22.48 15.87 50.82
N TYR A 862 -22.37 16.63 49.74
CA TYR A 862 -22.76 18.04 49.69
C TYR A 862 -24.29 18.18 49.57
N GLY A 863 -24.91 17.50 48.60
CA GLY A 863 -26.36 17.57 48.38
C GLY A 863 -27.21 17.06 49.54
N SER A 864 -26.79 15.98 50.22
CA SER A 864 -27.49 15.49 51.44
C SER A 864 -27.47 16.50 52.59
N THR A 865 -26.55 17.46 52.60
CA THR A 865 -26.52 18.52 53.62
C THR A 865 -27.70 19.46 53.46
N PHE A 866 -28.00 19.86 52.23
CA PHE A 866 -29.08 20.79 51.92
C PHE A 866 -30.46 20.16 52.03
N ILE A 867 -30.57 18.86 51.73
CA ILE A 867 -31.80 18.11 52.02
C ILE A 867 -32.07 18.11 53.54
N ARG A 868 -31.02 17.91 54.36
CA ARG A 868 -31.16 17.90 55.81
C ARG A 868 -31.46 19.27 56.41
N THR A 869 -30.88 20.35 55.87
CA THR A 869 -31.20 21.72 56.31
C THR A 869 -32.57 22.18 55.82
N GLY A 870 -33.27 21.37 55.01
CA GLY A 870 -34.56 21.71 54.43
C GLY A 870 -34.49 22.74 53.31
N GLU A 871 -33.27 23.11 52.87
CA GLU A 871 -33.08 24.08 51.78
C GLU A 871 -33.42 23.49 50.41
N TYR A 872 -33.21 22.17 50.22
CA TYR A 872 -33.55 21.46 48.98
C TYR A 872 -34.48 20.27 49.22
N THR A 873 -35.41 20.05 48.29
CA THR A 873 -36.23 18.83 48.27
C THR A 873 -35.47 17.66 47.64
N VAL A 874 -36.00 16.45 47.84
CA VAL A 874 -35.46 15.22 47.22
C VAL A 874 -35.54 15.32 45.69
N LEU A 875 -36.64 15.87 45.16
CA LEU A 875 -36.80 16.18 43.73
C LEU A 875 -35.68 17.09 43.21
N GLN A 876 -35.45 18.22 43.88
CA GLN A 876 -34.42 19.18 43.47
C GLN A 876 -33.02 18.55 43.45
N PHE A 877 -32.71 17.72 44.45
CA PHE A 877 -31.44 16.98 44.49
C PHE A 877 -31.30 16.00 43.33
N TYR A 878 -32.31 15.16 43.05
CA TYR A 878 -32.22 14.16 41.98
C TYR A 878 -32.19 14.77 40.58
N ILE A 879 -32.90 15.89 40.35
CA ILE A 879 -32.80 16.65 39.10
C ILE A 879 -31.36 17.07 38.85
N ALA A 880 -30.71 17.68 39.86
CA ALA A 880 -29.33 18.09 39.75
C ALA A 880 -28.40 16.88 39.54
N TYR A 881 -28.54 15.87 40.40
CA TYR A 881 -27.68 14.70 40.44
C TYR A 881 -27.67 13.91 39.12
N ILE A 882 -28.84 13.52 38.60
CA ILE A 882 -28.94 12.70 37.38
C ILE A 882 -28.44 13.47 36.17
N THR A 883 -28.89 14.72 36.04
CA THR A 883 -28.59 15.55 34.89
C THR A 883 -27.09 15.88 34.80
N LEU A 884 -26.44 16.16 35.93
CA LEU A 884 -25.01 16.45 35.98
C LEU A 884 -24.16 15.20 35.75
N ILE A 885 -24.57 14.03 36.26
CA ILE A 885 -23.82 12.78 36.06
C ILE A 885 -23.88 12.32 34.61
N ILE A 886 -25.07 12.31 34.02
CA ILE A 886 -25.25 11.93 32.60
C ILE A 886 -24.53 12.95 31.71
N GLY A 887 -24.62 14.25 32.03
CA GLY A 887 -23.85 15.29 31.34
C GLY A 887 -22.34 15.06 31.41
N ALA A 888 -21.82 14.72 32.59
CA ALA A 888 -20.39 14.48 32.78
C ALA A 888 -19.89 13.19 32.06
N GLN A 889 -20.70 12.12 32.04
CA GLN A 889 -20.39 10.90 31.29
C GLN A 889 -20.36 11.15 29.78
N ASN A 890 -21.35 11.88 29.25
CA ASN A 890 -21.39 12.24 27.83
C ASN A 890 -20.26 13.20 27.45
N ALA A 891 -19.82 14.08 28.35
CA ALA A 891 -18.66 14.94 28.12
C ALA A 891 -17.37 14.16 27.86
N GLY A 892 -17.15 13.05 28.60
CA GLY A 892 -16.04 12.13 28.34
C GLY A 892 -16.15 11.41 26.99
N MET A 893 -17.37 11.09 26.55
CA MET A 893 -17.61 10.46 25.24
C MET A 893 -17.32 11.39 24.07
N VAL A 894 -17.55 12.71 24.17
CA VAL A 894 -17.22 13.68 23.11
C VAL A 894 -15.75 13.58 22.70
N LEU A 895 -14.87 13.50 23.69
CA LEU A 895 -13.43 13.41 23.46
C LEU A 895 -13.04 12.10 22.77
N SER A 896 -13.80 11.02 22.98
CA SER A 896 -13.52 9.73 22.32
C SER A 896 -13.63 9.78 20.80
N TYR A 897 -14.34 10.78 20.25
CA TYR A 897 -14.43 11.05 18.81
C TYR A 897 -13.30 11.95 18.27
N ALA A 898 -12.44 12.49 19.14
CA ALA A 898 -11.34 13.38 18.73
C ALA A 898 -10.38 12.77 17.69
N PRO A 899 -10.00 11.47 17.75
CA PRO A 899 -9.16 10.86 16.71
C PRO A 899 -9.81 10.90 15.32
N ASP A 900 -11.12 10.65 15.24
CA ASP A 900 -11.86 10.69 13.97
C ASP A 900 -11.98 12.12 13.45
N MET A 901 -12.15 13.10 14.34
CA MET A 901 -12.08 14.53 13.98
C MET A 901 -10.69 14.93 13.48
N GLY A 902 -9.62 14.39 14.07
CA GLY A 902 -8.24 14.62 13.64
C GLY A 902 -7.97 14.08 12.23
N LYS A 903 -8.40 12.84 11.96
CA LYS A 903 -8.33 12.23 10.61
C LYS A 903 -9.16 13.02 9.60
N ALA A 904 -10.37 13.40 9.97
CA ALA A 904 -11.27 14.20 9.14
C ALA A 904 -10.66 15.58 8.82
N LYS A 905 -10.00 16.23 9.79
CA LYS A 905 -9.29 17.50 9.59
C LYS A 905 -8.18 17.34 8.55
N TYR A 906 -7.33 16.33 8.72
CA TYR A 906 -6.23 16.05 7.79
C TYR A 906 -6.75 15.75 6.37
N ALA A 907 -7.76 14.90 6.26
CA ALA A 907 -8.38 14.59 4.97
C ALA A 907 -9.03 15.83 4.31
N ALA A 908 -9.75 16.64 5.09
CA ALA A 908 -10.36 17.87 4.60
C ALA A 908 -9.31 18.89 4.14
N ALA A 909 -8.17 19.00 4.82
CA ALA A 909 -7.05 19.86 4.43
C ALA A 909 -6.47 19.42 3.08
N ASN A 910 -6.18 18.13 2.91
CA ASN A 910 -5.65 17.59 1.65
C ASN A 910 -6.65 17.74 0.51
N ILE A 911 -7.93 17.47 0.75
CA ILE A 911 -9.00 17.65 -0.26
C ILE A 911 -9.13 19.12 -0.65
N LYS A 912 -9.09 20.04 0.30
CA LYS A 912 -9.16 21.47 0.02
C LYS A 912 -7.92 21.96 -0.74
N LYS A 913 -6.72 21.52 -0.35
CA LYS A 913 -5.45 21.80 -1.06
C LYS A 913 -5.58 21.38 -2.52
N LEU A 914 -5.95 20.13 -2.79
CA LEU A 914 -6.14 19.59 -4.14
C LEU A 914 -7.22 20.33 -4.95
N LEU A 915 -8.37 20.65 -4.34
CA LEU A 915 -9.45 21.40 -4.99
C LEU A 915 -9.09 22.85 -5.29
N SER A 916 -8.10 23.42 -4.59
CA SER A 916 -7.57 24.76 -4.86
C SER A 916 -6.42 24.78 -5.87
N THR A 917 -5.80 23.63 -6.16
CA THR A 917 -4.69 23.54 -7.12
C THR A 917 -5.17 23.77 -8.55
N VAL A 918 -4.54 24.71 -9.26
CA VAL A 918 -4.75 24.91 -10.70
C VAL A 918 -3.52 24.38 -11.43
N PRO A 919 -3.67 23.41 -12.35
CA PRO A 919 -2.54 22.85 -13.10
C PRO A 919 -1.98 23.87 -14.09
N LYS A 920 -0.70 23.74 -14.45
CA LYS A 920 -0.07 24.59 -15.47
C LYS A 920 -0.64 24.29 -16.86
N VAL A 921 -0.89 23.01 -17.13
CA VAL A 921 -1.57 22.54 -18.34
C VAL A 921 -3.00 22.13 -17.99
N ASP A 922 -3.93 23.08 -18.09
CA ASP A 922 -5.33 22.86 -17.72
C ASP A 922 -6.17 22.32 -18.89
N THR A 923 -6.43 21.03 -18.86
CA THR A 923 -7.28 20.33 -19.85
C THR A 923 -8.76 20.66 -19.75
N SER A 924 -9.23 21.25 -18.65
CA SER A 924 -10.63 21.70 -18.52
C SER A 924 -10.86 23.13 -19.03
N SER A 925 -9.78 23.82 -19.42
CA SER A 925 -9.85 25.19 -19.91
C SER A 925 -10.19 25.23 -21.40
N ASN A 926 -11.19 26.01 -21.77
CA ASN A 926 -11.48 26.33 -23.17
C ASN A 926 -10.65 27.52 -23.69
N LYS A 927 -9.56 27.89 -23.00
CA LYS A 927 -8.63 28.93 -23.43
C LYS A 927 -7.69 28.39 -24.52
N GLY A 928 -7.14 29.29 -25.33
CA GLY A 928 -6.22 28.98 -26.42
C GLY A 928 -6.90 28.97 -27.79
N LYS A 929 -6.09 29.06 -28.84
CA LYS A 929 -6.55 29.03 -30.24
C LYS A 929 -6.88 27.59 -30.63
N VAL A 930 -8.00 27.37 -31.32
CA VAL A 930 -8.30 26.06 -31.93
C VAL A 930 -7.49 25.96 -33.21
N PRO A 931 -6.70 24.89 -33.41
CA PRO A 931 -5.93 24.74 -34.63
C PRO A 931 -6.87 24.44 -35.81
N GLU A 932 -6.77 25.22 -36.88
CA GLU A 932 -7.53 25.07 -38.13
C GLU A 932 -6.62 24.52 -39.23
N ASP A 933 -7.14 23.63 -40.09
CA ASP A 933 -6.43 23.02 -41.23
C ASP A 933 -5.06 22.40 -40.90
N VAL A 934 -5.03 21.53 -39.88
CA VAL A 934 -3.79 20.89 -39.40
C VAL A 934 -3.19 19.96 -40.46
N GLN A 935 -1.96 20.28 -40.84
CA GLN A 935 -1.15 19.54 -41.81
C GLN A 935 -0.26 18.52 -41.10
N GLY A 936 0.21 18.84 -39.89
CA GLY A 936 0.96 17.92 -39.02
C GLY A 936 2.47 18.09 -39.08
N GLU A 937 2.99 19.28 -39.37
CA GLU A 937 4.41 19.62 -39.25
C GLU A 937 4.76 20.00 -37.79
N ILE A 938 5.81 19.39 -37.22
CA ILE A 938 6.25 19.63 -35.84
C ILE A 938 7.69 20.17 -35.85
N GLU A 939 7.92 21.27 -35.13
CA GLU A 939 9.25 21.90 -35.03
C GLU A 939 9.62 22.19 -33.57
N PHE A 940 10.83 21.79 -33.16
CA PHE A 940 11.44 22.19 -31.89
C PHE A 940 12.50 23.26 -32.14
N ARG A 941 12.42 24.38 -31.43
CA ARG A 941 13.38 25.49 -31.49
C ARG A 941 14.06 25.71 -30.14
N ASN A 942 15.33 25.32 -30.07
CA ASN A 942 16.22 25.48 -28.91
C ASN A 942 15.59 25.06 -27.58
N VAL A 943 14.99 23.87 -27.53
CA VAL A 943 14.22 23.41 -26.37
C VAL A 943 15.13 22.90 -25.24
N HIS A 944 14.99 23.49 -24.06
CA HIS A 944 15.63 23.04 -22.82
C HIS A 944 14.59 22.50 -21.85
N PHE A 945 14.84 21.33 -21.28
CA PHE A 945 13.90 20.67 -20.38
C PHE A 945 14.60 19.91 -19.25
N ARG A 946 13.98 19.98 -18.07
CA ARG A 946 14.30 19.17 -16.88
C ARG A 946 12.99 18.69 -16.28
N TYR A 947 12.98 17.46 -15.75
CA TYR A 947 11.82 17.00 -15.01
C TYR A 947 11.68 17.77 -13.69
N PRO A 948 10.47 18.23 -13.33
CA PRO A 948 10.24 18.99 -12.10
C PRO A 948 10.65 18.25 -10.82
N THR A 949 10.57 16.91 -10.82
CA THR A 949 11.01 16.06 -9.70
C THR A 949 12.54 15.93 -9.59
N ARG A 950 13.27 16.26 -10.65
CA ARG A 950 14.74 16.12 -10.73
C ARG A 950 15.36 17.34 -11.41
N LEU A 951 15.11 18.52 -10.85
CA LEU A 951 15.62 19.79 -11.39
C LEU A 951 17.14 19.85 -11.54
N GLN A 952 17.90 19.01 -10.83
CA GLN A 952 19.36 18.98 -10.91
C GLN A 952 19.89 18.31 -12.18
N VAL A 953 19.11 17.44 -12.82
CA VAL A 953 19.57 16.65 -13.97
C VAL A 953 18.95 17.20 -15.27
N PRO A 954 19.75 17.80 -16.16
CA PRO A 954 19.25 18.27 -17.46
C PRO A 954 19.03 17.11 -18.43
N VAL A 955 17.81 17.03 -18.98
CA VAL A 955 17.42 15.99 -19.95
C VAL A 955 17.57 16.49 -21.38
N LEU A 956 16.97 17.63 -21.73
CA LEU A 956 17.13 18.26 -23.05
C LEU A 956 17.95 19.55 -22.92
N ARG A 957 18.92 19.73 -23.82
CA ARG A 957 19.94 20.78 -23.73
C ARG A 957 19.98 21.65 -25.00
N GLY A 958 18.86 22.23 -25.40
CA GLY A 958 18.75 23.03 -26.62
C GLY A 958 18.49 22.16 -27.85
N LEU A 959 17.45 21.34 -27.76
CA LEU A 959 17.03 20.44 -28.82
C LEU A 959 16.44 21.23 -30.00
N ASN A 960 16.90 20.92 -31.21
CA ASN A 960 16.35 21.44 -32.46
C ASN A 960 16.05 20.25 -33.39
N LEU A 961 14.81 20.13 -33.87
CA LEU A 961 14.39 19.11 -34.83
C LEU A 961 13.15 19.58 -35.59
N THR A 962 12.98 19.11 -36.83
CA THR A 962 11.85 19.50 -37.70
C THR A 962 11.31 18.27 -38.41
N ILE A 963 10.01 18.02 -38.28
CA ILE A 963 9.31 16.84 -38.78
C ILE A 963 8.25 17.32 -39.76
N LYS A 964 8.39 16.97 -41.04
CA LYS A 964 7.51 17.44 -42.10
C LYS A 964 6.19 16.67 -42.13
N LYS A 965 5.17 17.27 -42.75
CA LYS A 965 3.88 16.63 -43.02
C LYS A 965 4.05 15.24 -43.67
N GLY A 966 3.40 14.22 -43.11
CA GLY A 966 3.33 12.87 -43.67
C GLY A 966 4.63 12.07 -43.58
N GLN A 967 5.66 12.62 -42.93
CA GLN A 967 6.96 12.00 -42.79
C GLN A 967 6.96 10.95 -41.69
N TYR A 968 7.62 9.81 -41.91
CA TYR A 968 7.92 8.82 -40.89
C TYR A 968 9.30 9.09 -40.27
N VAL A 969 9.32 9.47 -38.99
CA VAL A 969 10.52 9.87 -38.26
C VAL A 969 10.81 8.92 -37.11
N ALA A 970 12.08 8.50 -37.00
CA ALA A 970 12.56 7.65 -35.91
C ALA A 970 13.45 8.42 -34.94
N LEU A 971 13.26 8.21 -33.62
CA LEU A 971 14.13 8.73 -32.57
C LEU A 971 14.94 7.59 -31.94
N VAL A 972 16.26 7.68 -31.97
CA VAL A 972 17.20 6.65 -31.47
C VAL A 972 18.27 7.27 -30.58
N GLY A 973 18.85 6.48 -29.68
CA GLY A 973 19.87 6.94 -28.73
C GLY A 973 19.90 6.08 -27.47
N SER A 974 20.88 6.31 -26.59
CA SER A 974 21.02 5.56 -25.34
C SER A 974 19.82 5.72 -24.40
N SER A 975 19.66 4.84 -23.41
CA SER A 975 18.67 5.06 -22.35
C SER A 975 18.93 6.39 -21.64
N GLY A 976 17.87 7.14 -21.32
CA GLY A 976 17.96 8.44 -20.64
C GLY A 976 18.39 9.65 -21.51
N CYS A 977 18.57 9.50 -22.82
CA CYS A 977 19.01 10.61 -23.70
C CYS A 977 17.91 11.62 -24.08
N GLY A 978 16.65 11.39 -23.70
CA GLY A 978 15.53 12.32 -23.88
C GLY A 978 14.47 11.94 -24.93
N LYS A 979 14.50 10.75 -25.52
CA LYS A 979 13.55 10.30 -26.58
C LYS A 979 12.08 10.38 -26.13
N SER A 980 11.71 9.65 -25.06
CA SER A 980 10.33 9.63 -24.55
C SER A 980 9.93 11.00 -23.98
N THR A 981 10.91 11.80 -23.53
CA THR A 981 10.68 13.20 -23.14
C THR A 981 10.24 14.05 -24.34
N THR A 982 10.76 13.81 -25.54
CA THR A 982 10.31 14.47 -26.78
C THR A 982 8.84 14.16 -27.07
N ILE A 983 8.41 12.89 -27.01
CA ILE A 983 6.99 12.52 -27.16
C ILE A 983 6.13 13.20 -26.08
N GLY A 984 6.56 13.17 -24.82
CA GLY A 984 5.82 13.81 -23.72
C GLY A 984 5.68 15.33 -23.88
N LEU A 985 6.64 15.99 -24.52
CA LEU A 985 6.56 17.42 -24.85
C LEU A 985 5.64 17.69 -26.05
N ILE A 986 5.59 16.80 -27.05
CA ILE A 986 4.62 16.88 -28.16
C ILE A 986 3.20 16.67 -27.64
N GLU A 987 2.95 15.71 -26.74
CA GLU A 987 1.65 15.54 -26.09
C GLU A 987 1.29 16.70 -25.12
N ALA A 988 2.20 17.68 -24.97
CA ALA A 988 2.10 18.77 -24.02
C ALA A 988 1.79 18.27 -22.59
N PHE A 989 2.32 17.11 -22.20
CA PHE A 989 2.32 16.65 -20.81
C PHE A 989 3.16 17.55 -19.93
N TYR A 990 4.21 18.15 -20.51
CA TYR A 990 5.05 19.14 -19.88
C TYR A 990 5.22 20.35 -20.78
N ARG A 991 5.60 21.49 -20.18
CA ARG A 991 6.06 22.67 -20.92
C ARG A 991 7.59 22.74 -20.88
N PRO A 992 8.26 23.17 -21.97
CA PRO A 992 9.69 23.39 -21.95
C PRO A 992 10.06 24.53 -20.99
N LEU A 993 11.25 24.49 -20.40
CA LEU A 993 11.77 25.58 -19.54
C LEU A 993 12.19 26.79 -20.37
N SER A 994 12.70 26.53 -21.58
CA SER A 994 13.14 27.53 -22.55
C SER A 994 13.07 26.92 -23.96
N GLY A 995 12.89 27.75 -24.98
CA GLY A 995 12.61 27.33 -26.35
C GLY A 995 11.11 27.15 -26.62
N GLN A 996 10.77 26.81 -27.86
CA GLN A 996 9.38 26.69 -28.33
C GLN A 996 9.18 25.39 -29.12
N ILE A 997 7.96 24.88 -29.08
CA ILE A 997 7.51 23.73 -29.89
C ILE A 997 6.34 24.23 -30.73
N LEU A 998 6.40 24.00 -32.03
CA LEU A 998 5.45 24.53 -33.00
C LEU A 998 4.72 23.37 -33.70
N LEU A 999 3.41 23.52 -33.88
CA LEU A 999 2.59 22.73 -34.81
C LEU A 999 2.19 23.64 -35.98
N ASP A 1000 2.57 23.28 -37.21
CA ASP A 1000 2.29 24.06 -38.42
C ASP A 1000 2.64 25.56 -38.27
N GLY A 1001 3.77 25.83 -37.58
CA GLY A 1001 4.28 27.18 -37.30
C GLY A 1001 3.65 27.90 -36.10
N GLN A 1002 2.65 27.32 -35.43
CA GLN A 1002 1.99 27.89 -34.24
C GLN A 1002 2.51 27.25 -32.94
N ASP A 1003 2.80 28.06 -31.92
CA ASP A 1003 3.28 27.56 -30.63
C ASP A 1003 2.19 26.76 -29.88
N ILE A 1004 2.52 25.52 -29.51
CA ILE A 1004 1.60 24.62 -28.79
C ILE A 1004 1.19 25.15 -27.41
N SER A 1005 1.87 26.16 -26.88
CA SER A 1005 1.50 26.85 -25.64
C SER A 1005 0.33 27.82 -25.80
N GLU A 1006 0.08 28.32 -27.02
CA GLU A 1006 -1.04 29.21 -27.35
C GLU A 1006 -2.30 28.45 -27.78
N LEU A 1007 -2.17 27.17 -28.14
CA LEU A 1007 -3.26 26.34 -28.62
C LEU A 1007 -4.15 25.83 -27.49
N ASN A 1008 -5.43 25.60 -27.80
CA ASN A 1008 -6.31 24.85 -26.92
C ASN A 1008 -5.82 23.40 -26.84
N ILE A 1009 -5.52 22.93 -25.62
CA ILE A 1009 -4.89 21.63 -25.40
C ILE A 1009 -5.74 20.44 -25.87
N ASN A 1010 -7.07 20.49 -25.70
CA ASN A 1010 -7.94 19.40 -26.12
C ASN A 1010 -8.06 19.32 -27.63
N ALA A 1011 -8.26 20.48 -28.29
CA ALA A 1011 -8.33 20.55 -29.75
C ALA A 1011 -6.98 20.20 -30.40
N TYR A 1012 -5.87 20.56 -29.77
CA TYR A 1012 -4.53 20.16 -30.19
C TYR A 1012 -4.34 18.64 -30.09
N ARG A 1013 -4.65 18.04 -28.93
CA ARG A 1013 -4.56 16.58 -28.76
C ARG A 1013 -5.52 15.83 -29.66
N GLU A 1014 -6.65 16.42 -30.08
CA GLU A 1014 -7.55 15.83 -31.07
C GLU A 1014 -6.89 15.48 -32.40
N GLN A 1015 -5.81 16.18 -32.75
CA GLN A 1015 -5.05 15.93 -33.98
C GLN A 1015 -3.92 14.90 -33.80
N ILE A 1016 -3.72 14.41 -32.57
CA ILE A 1016 -2.60 13.54 -32.17
C ILE A 1016 -3.16 12.23 -31.58
N ALA A 1017 -2.50 11.11 -31.88
CA ALA A 1017 -2.74 9.87 -31.18
C ALA A 1017 -1.44 9.25 -30.67
N LEU A 1018 -1.45 8.83 -29.41
CA LEU A 1018 -0.35 8.15 -28.74
C LEU A 1018 -0.63 6.65 -28.62
N VAL A 1019 0.32 5.84 -29.07
CA VAL A 1019 0.38 4.40 -28.82
C VAL A 1019 1.57 4.13 -27.90
N GLN A 1020 1.28 3.75 -26.66
CA GLN A 1020 2.30 3.47 -25.64
C GLN A 1020 2.83 2.04 -25.72
N GLN A 1021 3.98 1.81 -25.10
CA GLN A 1021 4.62 0.50 -24.95
C GLN A 1021 3.69 -0.53 -24.28
N GLU A 1022 3.01 -0.14 -23.20
CA GLU A 1022 2.04 -0.97 -22.48
C GLU A 1022 0.62 -0.37 -22.57
N PRO A 1023 -0.24 -0.90 -23.45
CA PRO A 1023 -1.55 -0.34 -23.71
C PRO A 1023 -2.52 -0.69 -22.58
N THR A 1024 -3.15 0.32 -22.00
CA THR A 1024 -4.18 0.12 -20.96
C THR A 1024 -5.56 -0.07 -21.58
N LEU A 1025 -6.22 -1.16 -21.19
CA LEU A 1025 -7.65 -1.38 -21.42
C LEU A 1025 -8.40 -1.17 -20.11
N TYR A 1026 -9.42 -0.31 -20.15
CA TYR A 1026 -10.27 0.01 -19.00
C TYR A 1026 -11.37 -1.04 -18.84
N ALA A 1027 -11.84 -1.24 -17.62
CA ALA A 1027 -13.00 -2.09 -17.35
C ALA A 1027 -14.24 -1.67 -18.16
N GLY A 1028 -14.69 -2.53 -19.06
CA GLY A 1028 -15.79 -2.28 -19.98
C GLY A 1028 -15.78 -3.29 -21.13
N THR A 1029 -16.49 -2.98 -22.22
CA THR A 1029 -16.45 -3.80 -23.44
C THR A 1029 -15.25 -3.45 -24.32
N ILE A 1030 -14.90 -4.31 -25.27
CA ILE A 1030 -13.91 -3.98 -26.32
C ILE A 1030 -14.38 -2.76 -27.11
N ARG A 1031 -15.69 -2.69 -27.42
CA ARG A 1031 -16.35 -1.54 -28.05
C ARG A 1031 -16.09 -0.23 -27.29
N ASP A 1032 -16.34 -0.20 -25.99
CA ASP A 1032 -16.10 0.99 -25.14
C ASP A 1032 -14.64 1.43 -25.20
N ASN A 1033 -13.73 0.45 -25.16
CA ASN A 1033 -12.30 0.68 -25.18
C ASN A 1033 -11.81 1.30 -26.49
N ILE A 1034 -12.42 0.98 -27.63
CA ILE A 1034 -12.12 1.62 -28.91
C ILE A 1034 -12.73 3.02 -28.94
N LEU A 1035 -13.99 3.16 -28.49
CA LEU A 1035 -14.72 4.45 -28.48
C LEU A 1035 -14.10 5.51 -27.57
N TYR A 1036 -13.23 5.14 -26.62
CA TYR A 1036 -12.42 6.13 -25.90
C TYR A 1036 -11.47 6.94 -26.81
N GLY A 1037 -11.23 6.51 -28.05
CA GLY A 1037 -10.44 7.25 -29.02
C GLY A 1037 -11.13 8.49 -29.59
N THR A 1038 -12.46 8.61 -29.47
CA THR A 1038 -13.25 9.65 -30.14
C THR A 1038 -14.38 10.17 -29.27
N LYS A 1039 -14.68 11.47 -29.39
CA LYS A 1039 -15.81 12.11 -28.71
C LYS A 1039 -17.13 11.96 -29.47
N GLU A 1040 -17.06 11.69 -30.77
CA GLU A 1040 -18.21 11.61 -31.65
C GLU A 1040 -18.94 10.26 -31.54
N ASN A 1041 -20.23 10.24 -31.88
CA ASN A 1041 -20.96 8.99 -32.04
C ASN A 1041 -20.58 8.41 -33.40
N VAL A 1042 -19.82 7.33 -33.37
CA VAL A 1042 -19.27 6.64 -34.53
C VAL A 1042 -20.18 5.48 -34.92
N SER A 1043 -20.33 5.19 -36.21
CA SER A 1043 -21.11 4.03 -36.68
C SER A 1043 -20.37 2.71 -36.42
N ASP A 1044 -21.11 1.62 -36.29
CA ASP A 1044 -20.50 0.28 -36.12
C ASP A 1044 -19.58 -0.08 -37.29
N ASP A 1045 -19.91 0.35 -38.52
CA ASP A 1045 -19.08 0.14 -39.71
C ASP A 1045 -17.70 0.79 -39.58
N GLN A 1046 -17.63 2.03 -39.07
CA GLN A 1046 -16.37 2.72 -38.83
C GLN A 1046 -15.52 2.01 -37.76
N ILE A 1047 -16.15 1.45 -36.72
CA ILE A 1047 -15.46 0.65 -35.70
C ILE A 1047 -14.88 -0.62 -36.35
N TYR A 1048 -15.62 -1.28 -37.24
CA TYR A 1048 -15.16 -2.48 -37.94
C TYR A 1048 -14.00 -2.17 -38.87
N ASP A 1049 -14.05 -1.07 -39.62
CA ASP A 1049 -12.99 -0.69 -40.54
C ASP A 1049 -11.68 -0.38 -39.83
N VAL A 1050 -11.69 0.40 -38.74
CA VAL A 1050 -10.45 0.63 -37.97
C VAL A 1050 -9.91 -0.64 -37.30
N CYS A 1051 -10.79 -1.58 -36.94
CA CYS A 1051 -10.36 -2.87 -36.40
C CYS A 1051 -9.77 -3.79 -37.47
N ARG A 1052 -10.19 -3.66 -38.73
CA ARG A 1052 -9.55 -4.34 -39.86
C ARG A 1052 -8.20 -3.74 -40.16
N GLU A 1053 -8.08 -2.41 -40.17
CA GLU A 1053 -6.78 -1.71 -40.30
C GLU A 1053 -5.80 -2.10 -39.19
N ALA A 1054 -6.29 -2.27 -37.96
CA ALA A 1054 -5.49 -2.73 -36.82
C ALA A 1054 -5.28 -4.26 -36.78
N ASN A 1055 -5.74 -5.01 -37.78
CA ASN A 1055 -5.66 -6.48 -37.85
C ASN A 1055 -6.25 -7.21 -36.63
N ILE A 1056 -7.34 -6.72 -36.03
CA ILE A 1056 -7.94 -7.32 -34.81
C ILE A 1056 -9.40 -7.76 -34.99
N HIS A 1057 -10.07 -7.34 -36.06
CA HIS A 1057 -11.49 -7.62 -36.30
C HIS A 1057 -11.85 -9.12 -36.24
N ASP A 1058 -11.12 -9.97 -36.97
CA ASP A 1058 -11.41 -11.41 -37.04
C ASP A 1058 -11.28 -12.09 -35.67
N TYR A 1059 -10.33 -11.63 -34.86
CA TYR A 1059 -10.17 -12.11 -33.49
C TYR A 1059 -11.33 -11.69 -32.60
N ILE A 1060 -11.75 -10.42 -32.66
CA ILE A 1060 -12.89 -9.94 -31.88
C ILE A 1060 -14.15 -10.73 -32.24
N MET A 1061 -14.40 -10.95 -33.53
CA MET A 1061 -15.56 -11.74 -34.01
C MET A 1061 -15.47 -13.22 -33.64
N SER A 1062 -14.29 -13.75 -33.34
CA SER A 1062 -14.12 -15.12 -32.83
C SER A 1062 -14.51 -15.28 -31.35
N LEU A 1063 -14.66 -14.17 -30.62
CA LEU A 1063 -15.06 -14.19 -29.21
C LEU A 1063 -16.59 -14.41 -29.08
N PRO A 1064 -17.07 -15.07 -28.00
CA PRO A 1064 -18.49 -15.40 -27.84
C PRO A 1064 -19.44 -14.20 -27.93
N ASP A 1065 -19.03 -13.05 -27.38
CA ASP A 1065 -19.83 -11.81 -27.34
C ASP A 1065 -19.30 -10.76 -28.32
N GLY A 1066 -18.39 -11.12 -29.23
CA GLY A 1066 -17.83 -10.19 -30.21
C GLY A 1066 -17.24 -8.92 -29.57
N TYR A 1067 -17.71 -7.77 -30.05
CA TYR A 1067 -17.31 -6.44 -29.56
C TYR A 1067 -17.82 -6.10 -28.14
N ASP A 1068 -18.86 -6.78 -27.68
CA ASP A 1068 -19.44 -6.60 -26.34
C ASP A 1068 -18.73 -7.45 -25.28
N THR A 1069 -17.72 -8.22 -25.70
CA THR A 1069 -16.86 -8.98 -24.78
C THR A 1069 -16.20 -8.05 -23.76
N LEU A 1070 -16.32 -8.39 -22.48
CA LEU A 1070 -15.72 -7.63 -21.38
C LEU A 1070 -14.19 -7.79 -21.37
N CYS A 1071 -13.48 -6.67 -21.22
CA CYS A 1071 -12.03 -6.60 -21.08
C CYS A 1071 -11.63 -5.74 -19.86
N GLY A 1072 -10.33 -5.74 -19.52
CA GLY A 1072 -9.79 -5.13 -18.30
C GLY A 1072 -9.51 -6.16 -17.20
N SER A 1073 -9.35 -5.71 -15.95
CA SER A 1073 -8.94 -6.53 -14.80
C SER A 1073 -9.88 -7.71 -14.47
N LYS A 1074 -11.17 -7.60 -14.84
CA LYS A 1074 -12.20 -8.65 -14.63
C LYS A 1074 -12.66 -9.33 -15.93
N GLY A 1075 -12.09 -8.97 -17.07
CA GLY A 1075 -12.50 -9.44 -18.40
C GLY A 1075 -11.61 -10.55 -18.95
N THR A 1076 -11.81 -10.87 -20.23
CA THR A 1076 -11.05 -11.91 -20.96
C THR A 1076 -9.56 -11.54 -21.02
N LEU A 1077 -8.68 -12.52 -20.75
CA LEU A 1077 -7.24 -12.32 -20.82
C LEU A 1077 -6.80 -12.19 -22.28
N LEU A 1078 -6.50 -10.97 -22.70
CA LEU A 1078 -5.93 -10.65 -24.02
C LEU A 1078 -4.41 -10.70 -23.98
N SER A 1079 -3.77 -11.21 -25.03
CA SER A 1079 -2.31 -11.20 -25.18
C SER A 1079 -1.79 -9.76 -25.35
N GLY A 1080 -0.49 -9.52 -25.06
CA GLY A 1080 0.12 -8.20 -25.25
C GLY A 1080 -0.10 -7.65 -26.67
N GLY A 1081 0.11 -8.48 -27.70
CA GLY A 1081 -0.09 -8.08 -29.09
C GLY A 1081 -1.55 -7.81 -29.46
N GLN A 1082 -2.51 -8.49 -28.83
CA GLN A 1082 -3.93 -8.19 -28.99
C GLN A 1082 -4.30 -6.85 -28.35
N LYS A 1083 -3.81 -6.58 -27.14
CA LYS A 1083 -4.03 -5.28 -26.48
C LYS A 1083 -3.43 -4.13 -27.29
N GLN A 1084 -2.24 -4.34 -27.88
CA GLN A 1084 -1.59 -3.36 -28.74
C GLN A 1084 -2.46 -3.00 -29.94
N ARG A 1085 -3.01 -4.01 -30.62
CA ARG A 1085 -3.90 -3.79 -31.77
C ARG A 1085 -5.20 -3.06 -31.40
N ILE A 1086 -5.77 -3.34 -30.22
CA ILE A 1086 -6.93 -2.57 -29.73
C ILE A 1086 -6.55 -1.11 -29.47
N ALA A 1087 -5.35 -0.84 -28.92
CA ALA A 1087 -4.85 0.52 -28.75
C ALA A 1087 -4.59 1.23 -30.09
N ILE A 1088 -4.11 0.49 -31.12
CA ILE A 1088 -3.98 1.02 -32.48
C ILE A 1088 -5.36 1.36 -33.06
N ALA A 1089 -6.36 0.48 -32.92
CA ALA A 1089 -7.74 0.78 -33.34
C ALA A 1089 -8.31 2.01 -32.61
N ARG A 1090 -8.05 2.15 -31.31
CA ARG A 1090 -8.39 3.35 -30.50
C ARG A 1090 -7.68 4.61 -31.00
N ALA A 1091 -6.44 4.51 -31.46
CA ALA A 1091 -5.73 5.64 -32.06
C ALA A 1091 -6.33 6.02 -33.43
N LEU A 1092 -6.67 5.02 -34.25
CA LEU A 1092 -7.15 5.21 -35.63
C LEU A 1092 -8.57 5.76 -35.71
N ILE A 1093 -9.47 5.39 -34.78
CA ILE A 1093 -10.86 5.89 -34.75
C ILE A 1093 -10.93 7.42 -34.59
N ARG A 1094 -9.85 8.04 -34.08
CA ARG A 1094 -9.71 9.49 -33.94
C ARG A 1094 -9.34 10.20 -35.25
N GLN A 1095 -8.87 9.46 -36.25
CA GLN A 1095 -8.31 9.99 -37.50
C GLN A 1095 -7.21 11.07 -37.30
N PRO A 1096 -6.15 10.77 -36.54
CA PRO A 1096 -5.12 11.75 -36.18
C PRO A 1096 -4.28 12.16 -37.39
N LYS A 1097 -3.78 13.41 -37.37
CA LYS A 1097 -2.79 13.93 -38.34
C LYS A 1097 -1.36 13.56 -37.95
N VAL A 1098 -1.12 13.45 -36.64
CA VAL A 1098 0.16 13.05 -36.06
C VAL A 1098 -0.02 11.77 -35.25
N LEU A 1099 0.78 10.74 -35.55
CA LEU A 1099 0.80 9.46 -34.84
C LEU A 1099 2.11 9.33 -34.06
N LEU A 1100 2.02 9.11 -32.75
CA LEU A 1100 3.16 8.95 -31.84
C LEU A 1100 3.24 7.49 -31.38
N LEU A 1101 4.36 6.84 -31.66
CA LEU A 1101 4.62 5.45 -31.31
C LEU A 1101 5.77 5.39 -30.29
N ASP A 1102 5.45 5.14 -29.03
CA ASP A 1102 6.45 5.04 -27.95
C ASP A 1102 6.71 3.56 -27.65
N GLU A 1103 7.72 2.99 -28.31
CA GLU A 1103 8.16 1.59 -28.12
C GLU A 1103 7.04 0.54 -28.29
N ALA A 1104 6.13 0.74 -29.23
CA ALA A 1104 4.92 -0.07 -29.42
C ALA A 1104 5.14 -1.59 -29.68
N THR A 1105 6.38 -2.05 -29.88
CA THR A 1105 6.73 -3.45 -30.17
C THR A 1105 7.67 -4.10 -29.16
N SER A 1106 8.17 -3.38 -28.14
CA SER A 1106 9.30 -3.87 -27.33
C SER A 1106 8.95 -5.00 -26.34
N ALA A 1107 7.67 -5.24 -26.07
CA ALA A 1107 7.18 -6.26 -25.12
C ALA A 1107 6.48 -7.47 -25.80
N LEU A 1108 6.70 -7.69 -27.10
CA LEU A 1108 6.01 -8.70 -27.89
C LEU A 1108 6.92 -9.86 -28.30
N ASP A 1109 6.33 -11.06 -28.40
CA ASP A 1109 6.96 -12.20 -29.06
C ASP A 1109 7.06 -11.96 -30.58
N SER A 1110 8.00 -12.63 -31.24
CA SER A 1110 8.33 -12.38 -32.65
C SER A 1110 7.17 -12.61 -33.64
N GLU A 1111 6.19 -13.46 -33.30
CA GLU A 1111 5.01 -13.69 -34.14
C GLU A 1111 4.00 -12.55 -33.97
N SER A 1112 3.66 -12.20 -32.72
CA SER A 1112 2.80 -11.04 -32.42
C SER A 1112 3.40 -9.73 -32.92
N GLU A 1113 4.72 -9.56 -32.83
CA GLU A 1113 5.45 -8.37 -33.26
C GLU A 1113 5.26 -8.10 -34.75
N LYS A 1114 5.39 -9.11 -35.62
CA LYS A 1114 5.20 -8.94 -37.06
C LYS A 1114 3.79 -8.47 -37.40
N ILE A 1115 2.78 -9.02 -36.73
CA ILE A 1115 1.37 -8.68 -36.95
C ILE A 1115 1.09 -7.25 -36.47
N VAL A 1116 1.63 -6.87 -35.31
CA VAL A 1116 1.50 -5.50 -34.76
C VAL A 1116 2.25 -4.50 -35.63
N GLN A 1117 3.45 -4.82 -36.10
CA GLN A 1117 4.22 -3.95 -36.98
C GLN A 1117 3.47 -3.70 -38.30
N ALA A 1118 2.87 -4.74 -38.89
CA ALA A 1118 2.04 -4.57 -40.09
C ALA A 1118 0.84 -3.63 -39.84
N ALA A 1119 0.23 -3.69 -38.66
CA ALA A 1119 -0.84 -2.76 -38.27
C ALA A 1119 -0.32 -1.33 -38.07
N LEU A 1120 0.88 -1.15 -37.49
CA LEU A 1120 1.52 0.16 -37.33
C LEU A 1120 1.90 0.78 -38.68
N ASP A 1121 2.46 -0.01 -39.59
CA ASP A 1121 2.82 0.44 -40.95
C ASP A 1121 1.57 0.85 -41.74
N ALA A 1122 0.46 0.12 -41.58
CA ALA A 1122 -0.84 0.50 -42.14
C ALA A 1122 -1.37 1.80 -41.53
N ALA A 1123 -1.27 1.94 -40.20
CA ALA A 1123 -1.70 3.13 -39.48
C ALA A 1123 -0.87 4.38 -39.83
N ALA A 1124 0.42 4.23 -40.10
CA ALA A 1124 1.33 5.33 -40.42
C ALA A 1124 1.06 5.97 -41.80
N LYS A 1125 0.44 5.24 -42.74
CA LYS A 1125 0.18 5.74 -44.10
C LYS A 1125 -0.66 7.02 -44.08
N GLY A 1126 -0.13 8.07 -44.72
CA GLY A 1126 -0.82 9.36 -44.87
C GLY A 1126 -0.82 10.24 -43.61
N ARG A 1127 -0.03 9.91 -42.58
CA ARG A 1127 0.05 10.63 -41.31
C ARG A 1127 1.51 10.95 -40.97
N THR A 1128 1.76 12.09 -40.33
CA THR A 1128 3.08 12.36 -39.76
C THR A 1128 3.28 11.39 -38.60
N THR A 1129 4.31 10.55 -38.67
CA THR A 1129 4.51 9.46 -37.71
C THR A 1129 5.85 9.60 -37.01
N ILE A 1130 5.86 9.57 -35.68
CA ILE A 1130 7.07 9.67 -34.86
C ILE A 1130 7.18 8.40 -34.03
N ALA A 1131 8.22 7.60 -34.29
CA ALA A 1131 8.46 6.35 -33.59
C ALA A 1131 9.73 6.41 -32.75
N ILE A 1132 9.61 6.04 -31.47
CA ILE A 1132 10.74 5.64 -30.64
C ILE A 1132 10.87 4.14 -30.76
N ALA A 1133 12.02 3.68 -31.23
CA ALA A 1133 12.28 2.27 -31.36
C ALA A 1133 13.48 1.85 -30.52
N HIS A 1134 13.25 0.81 -29.72
CA HIS A 1134 14.31 0.00 -29.14
C HIS A 1134 14.79 -1.09 -30.11
N ARG A 1135 14.08 -1.34 -31.21
CA ARG A 1135 14.49 -2.33 -32.22
C ARG A 1135 14.71 -1.63 -33.55
N LEU A 1136 15.95 -1.69 -34.03
CA LEU A 1136 16.36 -1.03 -35.27
C LEU A 1136 15.60 -1.52 -36.52
N SER A 1137 15.06 -2.73 -36.52
CA SER A 1137 14.24 -3.28 -37.62
C SER A 1137 13.00 -2.44 -37.92
N THR A 1138 12.38 -1.81 -36.92
CA THR A 1138 11.14 -1.05 -37.09
C THR A 1138 11.36 0.37 -37.62
N ILE A 1139 12.61 0.84 -37.65
CA ILE A 1139 12.98 2.21 -38.06
C ILE A 1139 13.80 2.26 -39.35
N GLN A 1140 14.10 1.12 -39.98
CA GLN A 1140 14.81 1.08 -41.26
C GLN A 1140 14.05 1.84 -42.37
N ASN A 1141 12.72 1.76 -42.32
CA ASN A 1141 11.83 2.40 -43.29
C ASN A 1141 11.52 3.86 -42.96
N ALA A 1142 12.15 4.45 -41.93
CA ALA A 1142 11.95 5.85 -41.58
C ALA A 1142 12.57 6.78 -42.63
N ASP A 1143 11.82 7.81 -43.02
CA ASP A 1143 12.28 8.85 -43.95
C ASP A 1143 13.46 9.63 -43.35
N VAL A 1144 13.40 9.90 -42.04
CA VAL A 1144 14.49 10.54 -41.29
C VAL A 1144 14.63 9.91 -39.91
N ILE A 1145 15.87 9.68 -39.51
CA ILE A 1145 16.26 9.17 -38.21
C ILE A 1145 17.03 10.26 -37.47
N TYR A 1146 16.65 10.56 -36.23
CA TYR A 1146 17.34 11.47 -35.33
C TYR A 1146 18.03 10.71 -34.20
N VAL A 1147 19.34 10.89 -34.08
CA VAL A 1147 20.15 10.24 -33.05
C VAL A 1147 20.41 11.21 -31.91
N PHE A 1148 19.96 10.83 -30.72
CA PHE A 1148 20.05 11.61 -29.49
C PHE A 1148 21.28 11.23 -28.69
N GLU A 1149 22.02 12.23 -28.24
CA GLU A 1149 23.08 12.09 -27.26
C GLU A 1149 23.06 13.27 -26.29
N ASN A 1150 23.07 12.99 -24.99
CA ASN A 1150 23.10 14.00 -23.92
C ASN A 1150 22.04 15.13 -24.07
N GLY A 1151 20.85 14.82 -24.62
CA GLY A 1151 19.76 15.77 -24.77
C GLY A 1151 19.80 16.67 -26.00
N LYS A 1152 20.64 16.33 -27.00
CA LYS A 1152 20.73 17.01 -28.31
C LYS A 1152 20.66 15.99 -29.44
N VAL A 1153 20.28 16.46 -30.63
CA VAL A 1153 20.47 15.70 -31.88
C VAL A 1153 21.94 15.78 -32.25
N LEU A 1154 22.62 14.63 -32.28
CA LEU A 1154 24.00 14.52 -32.74
C LEU A 1154 24.05 14.47 -34.28
N GLU A 1155 23.17 13.67 -34.87
CA GLU A 1155 23.11 13.46 -36.31
C GLU A 1155 21.69 13.11 -36.76
N SER A 1156 21.42 13.40 -38.03
CA SER A 1156 20.14 13.11 -38.68
C SER A 1156 20.33 12.72 -40.15
N GLY A 1157 19.48 11.83 -40.65
CA GLY A 1157 19.49 11.40 -42.05
C GLY A 1157 18.64 10.16 -42.29
N THR A 1158 18.67 9.63 -43.52
CA THR A 1158 18.08 8.32 -43.84
C THR A 1158 18.90 7.20 -43.22
N HIS A 1159 18.32 6.01 -43.08
CA HIS A 1159 19.01 4.82 -42.59
C HIS A 1159 20.35 4.57 -43.32
N GLN A 1160 20.32 4.55 -44.66
CA GLN A 1160 21.52 4.36 -45.48
C GLN A 1160 22.53 5.50 -45.33
N GLY A 1161 22.05 6.75 -45.24
CA GLY A 1161 22.92 7.92 -45.09
C GLY A 1161 23.64 7.98 -43.75
N LEU A 1162 23.01 7.53 -42.67
CA LEU A 1162 23.63 7.47 -41.35
C LEU A 1162 24.58 6.26 -41.21
N LEU A 1163 24.26 5.13 -41.84
CA LEU A 1163 25.18 3.99 -41.91
C LEU A 1163 26.49 4.35 -42.62
N ALA A 1164 26.41 5.12 -43.70
CA ALA A 1164 27.60 5.57 -44.44
C ALA A 1164 28.53 6.48 -43.62
N LYS A 1165 28.01 7.22 -42.62
CA LYS A 1165 28.79 8.15 -41.79
C LYS A 1165 29.65 7.47 -40.73
N ARG A 1166 29.34 6.22 -40.34
CA ARG A 1166 30.08 5.41 -39.35
C ARG A 1166 30.32 6.08 -37.99
N THR A 1167 29.32 6.82 -37.58
CA THR A 1167 29.24 7.58 -36.32
C THR A 1167 28.36 6.83 -35.30
N LYS A 1168 27.72 7.54 -34.36
CA LYS A 1168 26.96 6.93 -33.25
C LYS A 1168 25.82 6.03 -33.69
N TYR A 1169 25.10 6.38 -34.75
CA TYR A 1169 24.04 5.53 -35.31
C TYR A 1169 24.58 4.19 -35.76
N TYR A 1170 25.73 4.19 -36.45
CA TYR A 1170 26.37 2.97 -36.92
C TYR A 1170 26.79 2.08 -35.75
N GLU A 1171 27.35 2.66 -34.69
CA GLU A 1171 27.63 1.92 -33.44
C GLU A 1171 26.34 1.31 -32.85
N LEU A 1172 25.25 2.06 -32.77
CA LEU A 1172 23.96 1.55 -32.28
C LEU A 1172 23.42 0.43 -33.17
N VAL A 1173 23.58 0.54 -34.49
CA VAL A 1173 23.21 -0.52 -35.44
C VAL A 1173 24.04 -1.77 -35.23
N GLN A 1174 25.35 -1.63 -35.05
CA GLN A 1174 26.23 -2.76 -34.75
C GLN A 1174 25.88 -3.41 -33.40
N LEU A 1175 25.58 -2.59 -32.38
CA LEU A 1175 25.19 -3.02 -31.04
C LEU A 1175 23.84 -3.73 -31.01
N GLN A 1176 22.82 -3.28 -31.75
CA GLN A 1176 21.54 -4.00 -31.78
C GLN A 1176 21.51 -5.17 -32.76
N ALA A 1177 22.33 -5.14 -33.81
CA ALA A 1177 22.62 -6.35 -34.58
C ALA A 1177 23.35 -7.41 -33.72
N LEU A 1178 23.88 -7.04 -32.54
CA LEU A 1178 24.36 -7.97 -31.50
C LEU A 1178 23.24 -8.47 -30.57
N GLU A 1179 22.08 -7.82 -30.51
CA GLU A 1179 20.99 -8.15 -29.56
C GLU A 1179 19.79 -8.87 -30.20
N ASN A 1180 19.35 -8.50 -31.41
CA ASN A 1180 18.08 -8.95 -32.03
C ASN A 1180 18.05 -10.40 -32.53
N THR A 1181 19.02 -11.18 -32.11
CA THR A 1181 19.40 -12.43 -32.76
C THR A 1181 19.95 -13.45 -31.75
N ALA A 1182 20.23 -13.01 -30.51
CA ALA A 1182 20.22 -13.83 -29.30
C ALA A 1182 18.78 -14.16 -28.88
#